data_AF-A0A8H7GZ38-F1
#
_entry.id   AF-A0A8H7GZ38-F1
#
_cell.length_a   1.000
_cell.length_b   1.000
_cell.length_c   1.000
_cell.angle_alpha   90.00
_cell.angle_beta   90.00
_cell.angle_gamma   90.00
#
_symmetry.space_group_name_H-M   'P 1'
#
loop_
_entity.id
_entity.type
_entity.pdbx_description
1 polymer ?
#
loop_
_entity_poly.entity_id
_entity_poly.type
_entity_poly.pdbx_seq_one_letter_code
_entity_poly.pdbx_strand_id
1 'polypeptide(L)'
;MCMPLVAQENGIVQTIKQPGSTVNAGDILAILALDDPSKVKHALPFEGTLPEIGEPSIQGSKPIHKFNTYSSILKNILNGFDNQVILKSTLSKIIEILKEKDLPYSEWNLYASALHSRLPPKLDESLSTLIEKSQARAAEFPAKQILKLLAKAEKESSDGLFGTVVEPLVNVATKYTGGLVEYEYKFMAELLDQYYQVEKNFSGANNREEDVILKLRDANKSDLENVLLLALSHSKVSSKNNLVLAIAEHYQPVLQQSATVASPIRDALKNIIELESRGTAKVALKAREILIQCSLPSIKERSDQLEHILRSSVMQTAYGEVYAKYSSPNLDIIREVVDSKHTVFDVLSQFLTNSDEWVAMAAAEVYVRRSYRAYALENISYDFHEHEKLPIISWNFQLASVSQAPASAYSKKDSANSMNRAASVSDLSYVTDNSDKKNRTGVLVPVKHIDDVEDMLLAGLEKLQPTDAISFKTSGKVPEYTNVVNVIVTGIEGIESEDEVLSRIQDIISDMGEELRNAAVRRITFVVADNVGVYPKYYTFTAPDYVENKVIRHIEPALAFQLELARLENFDIKPIFTDNRNIHVYEAIGKNSPSDKRFFTRGIIRTGVISDEVSIKEYLIAESNRLMSDILDAMEIIDTSNSDLNHIFINFSTVFNVLPEEVEAAFESFLERFGRRLWRLRVTGAEIRISCIDQATGQPFPLRAIINNVSGYVVKSELYMEIKNTKGEWVFKSIGAPGSMHLRSIATPYPAKESLQPKRYKAHNMGTTYVYDFPELFRQAVTSLWKKHAKDSKIPKDVFVSHELINDDNGGLTAVEREPGSNKVGHCETPEYPRGRQFIIVANDITHKIGSFGPEEDEFFNKCTELARKLGIPRVYLSANSGARIGIAEELLPYFKVAWNEEGKPEKGFKYLYLTAEDQAALEKSNNLKTVVTERVVENGAERHKITSIVGAENGLGVECLKGSGLIAGATSRAYKDIFTITLVTCRSVGIGAYLVRLGREQSRLKGNQSS
;
A
#
# COMPACT_ATOMS: atom_id res chain seq x y z
N MET A 1 28.93 -37.70 -17.55
CA MET A 1 30.33 -37.35 -17.91
C MET A 1 31.24 -37.85 -16.81
N CYS A 2 32.50 -38.15 -17.11
CA CYS A 2 33.52 -38.49 -16.11
C CYS A 2 34.52 -37.33 -16.02
N MET A 3 34.91 -36.94 -14.80
CA MET A 3 35.89 -35.88 -14.56
C MET A 3 37.17 -36.51 -14.00
N PRO A 4 38.33 -36.41 -14.69
CA PRO A 4 39.59 -36.92 -14.16
C PRO A 4 40.08 -36.03 -13.02
N LEU A 5 40.34 -36.63 -11.86
CA LEU A 5 40.96 -35.97 -10.71
C LEU A 5 42.48 -36.17 -10.81
N VAL A 6 43.18 -35.15 -11.31
CA VAL A 6 44.63 -35.19 -11.54
C VAL A 6 45.36 -34.64 -10.31
N ALA A 7 46.16 -35.48 -9.65
CA ALA A 7 47.12 -35.02 -8.65
C ALA A 7 48.30 -34.31 -9.35
N GLN A 8 48.76 -33.19 -8.80
CA GLN A 8 49.91 -32.45 -9.36
C GLN A 8 51.26 -32.98 -8.87
N GLU A 9 51.28 -33.74 -7.76
CA GLU A 9 52.49 -34.33 -7.18
C GLU A 9 52.34 -35.85 -7.03
N ASN A 10 53.48 -36.53 -6.92
CA ASN A 10 53.55 -37.96 -6.67
C ASN A 10 53.63 -38.26 -5.17
N GLY A 11 53.04 -39.38 -4.77
CA GLY A 11 53.05 -39.86 -3.39
C GLY A 11 52.03 -40.96 -3.15
N ILE A 12 51.95 -41.42 -1.90
CA ILE A 12 50.98 -42.45 -1.48
C ILE A 12 49.65 -41.77 -1.13
N VAL A 13 48.60 -42.12 -1.87
CA VAL A 13 47.24 -41.60 -1.66
C VAL A 13 46.57 -42.29 -0.49
N GLN A 14 46.16 -41.52 0.52
CA GLN A 14 45.29 -41.94 1.61
C GLN A 14 43.88 -41.38 1.37
N THR A 15 42.97 -42.22 0.88
CA THR A 15 41.58 -41.84 0.60
C THR A 15 40.83 -41.51 1.89
N ILE A 16 40.21 -40.33 1.96
CA ILE A 16 39.40 -39.90 3.11
C ILE A 16 37.92 -39.99 2.76
N LYS A 17 37.53 -39.43 1.61
CA LYS A 17 36.13 -39.32 1.21
C LYS A 17 35.66 -40.63 0.56
N GLN A 18 34.58 -41.21 1.09
CA GLN A 18 34.07 -42.49 0.60
C GLN A 18 33.45 -42.37 -0.80
N PRO A 19 33.55 -43.41 -1.65
CA PRO A 19 32.91 -43.42 -2.96
C PRO A 19 31.38 -43.32 -2.83
N GLY A 20 30.74 -42.61 -3.77
CA GLY A 20 29.30 -42.32 -3.71
C GLY A 20 28.92 -41.08 -2.91
N SER A 21 29.86 -40.45 -2.19
CA SER A 21 29.64 -39.16 -1.52
C SER A 21 29.47 -38.01 -2.52
N THR A 22 28.67 -37.00 -2.16
CA THR A 22 28.63 -35.71 -2.89
C THR A 22 29.94 -34.94 -2.72
N VAL A 23 30.40 -34.25 -3.77
CA VAL A 23 31.66 -33.50 -3.78
C VAL A 23 31.39 -32.04 -4.15
N ASN A 24 31.92 -31.12 -3.36
CA ASN A 24 31.88 -29.67 -3.57
C ASN A 24 33.22 -29.14 -4.10
N ALA A 25 33.21 -27.93 -4.66
CA ALA A 25 34.44 -27.25 -5.06
C ALA A 25 35.30 -26.93 -3.83
N GLY A 26 36.57 -27.37 -3.84
CA GLY A 26 37.51 -27.22 -2.72
C GLY A 26 37.50 -28.36 -1.70
N ASP A 27 36.65 -29.40 -1.86
CA ASP A 27 36.64 -30.55 -0.97
C ASP A 27 37.96 -31.35 -1.00
N ILE A 28 38.43 -31.76 0.19
CA ILE A 28 39.56 -32.69 0.33
C ILE A 28 39.05 -34.13 0.14
N LEU A 29 39.48 -34.78 -0.93
CA LEU A 29 39.08 -36.16 -1.26
C LEU A 29 40.02 -37.20 -0.64
N ALA A 30 41.31 -36.88 -0.57
CA ALA A 30 42.38 -37.71 -0.05
C ALA A 30 43.52 -36.83 0.47
N ILE A 31 44.32 -37.35 1.41
CA ILE A 31 45.64 -36.81 1.72
C ILE A 31 46.67 -37.55 0.87
N LEU A 32 47.62 -36.81 0.29
CA LEU A 32 48.76 -37.37 -0.42
C LEU A 32 49.98 -37.29 0.50
N ALA A 33 50.52 -38.45 0.89
CA ALA A 33 51.83 -38.53 1.54
C ALA A 33 52.91 -38.43 0.45
N LEU A 34 53.51 -37.24 0.32
CA LEU A 34 54.49 -36.92 -0.73
C LEU A 34 55.78 -37.73 -0.57
N ASP A 35 56.35 -38.18 -1.70
CA ASP A 35 57.66 -38.85 -1.72
C ASP A 35 58.82 -37.92 -1.31
N ASP A 36 58.65 -36.61 -1.53
CA ASP A 36 59.59 -35.56 -1.14
C ASP A 36 58.86 -34.40 -0.42
N PRO A 37 58.82 -34.42 0.92
CA PRO A 37 58.19 -33.36 1.72
C PRO A 37 58.86 -31.99 1.57
N SER A 38 60.12 -31.91 1.11
CA SER A 38 60.86 -30.64 1.03
C SER A 38 60.32 -29.68 -0.04
N LYS A 39 59.52 -30.21 -0.99
CA LYS A 39 58.83 -29.43 -2.02
C LYS A 39 57.69 -28.56 -1.47
N VAL A 40 57.14 -28.89 -0.30
CA VAL A 40 56.03 -28.14 0.31
C VAL A 40 56.53 -27.30 1.46
N LYS A 41 56.49 -25.97 1.30
CA LYS A 41 56.77 -25.01 2.36
C LYS A 41 55.46 -24.56 3.00
N HIS A 42 55.32 -24.76 4.31
CA HIS A 42 54.22 -24.18 5.08
C HIS A 42 54.42 -22.67 5.21
N ALA A 43 53.48 -21.89 4.68
CA ALA A 43 53.42 -20.45 4.90
C ALA A 43 52.81 -20.16 6.28
N LEU A 44 53.46 -19.31 7.09
CA LEU A 44 52.86 -18.77 8.30
C LEU A 44 51.88 -17.64 7.93
N PRO A 45 50.70 -17.53 8.56
CA PRO A 45 49.81 -16.40 8.38
C PRO A 45 50.45 -15.11 8.92
N PHE A 46 50.14 -13.97 8.31
CA PHE A 46 50.55 -12.67 8.82
C PHE A 46 49.58 -12.21 9.92
N GLU A 47 50.08 -12.05 11.14
CA GLU A 47 49.28 -11.68 12.32
C GLU A 47 49.17 -10.17 12.56
N GLY A 48 49.90 -9.35 11.78
CA GLY A 48 49.91 -7.89 11.92
C GLY A 48 48.76 -7.18 11.20
N THR A 49 48.57 -5.90 11.53
CA THR A 49 47.77 -4.96 10.74
C THR A 49 48.65 -4.10 9.83
N LEU A 50 48.07 -3.52 8.78
CA LEU A 50 48.74 -2.52 7.96
C LEU A 50 48.79 -1.18 8.71
N PRO A 51 49.91 -0.43 8.69
CA PRO A 51 49.96 0.93 9.23
C PRO A 51 48.99 1.88 8.52
N GLU A 52 48.51 2.90 9.24
CA GLU A 52 47.71 3.97 8.64
C GLU A 52 48.58 4.88 7.76
N ILE A 53 48.53 4.67 6.45
CA ILE A 53 49.28 5.44 5.44
C ILE A 53 48.54 6.75 5.05
N GLY A 54 47.28 6.89 5.45
CA GLY A 54 46.42 8.02 5.07
C GLY A 54 45.85 7.87 3.65
N GLU A 55 45.39 8.99 3.07
CA GLU A 55 44.85 9.00 1.72
C GLU A 55 45.96 8.96 0.64
N PRO A 56 45.76 8.26 -0.48
CA PRO A 56 46.80 8.07 -1.51
C PRO A 56 47.08 9.30 -2.38
N SER A 57 46.31 10.39 -2.22
CA SER A 57 46.41 11.60 -3.04
C SER A 57 46.21 12.86 -2.20
N ILE A 58 46.97 13.91 -2.49
CA ILE A 58 46.83 15.22 -1.83
C ILE A 58 45.51 15.87 -2.26
N GLN A 59 44.50 15.89 -1.39
CA GLN A 59 43.27 16.64 -1.66
C GLN A 59 43.54 18.15 -1.67
N GLY A 60 43.07 18.85 -2.71
CA GLY A 60 43.17 20.30 -2.80
C GLY A 60 42.26 21.00 -1.80
N SER A 61 42.77 22.02 -1.10
CA SER A 61 42.03 22.74 -0.05
C SER A 61 40.93 23.68 -0.58
N LYS A 62 41.00 24.10 -1.85
CA LYS A 62 40.02 25.02 -2.46
C LYS A 62 38.63 24.38 -2.61
N PRO A 63 37.52 25.16 -2.53
CA PRO A 63 36.16 24.65 -2.64
C PRO A 63 35.92 23.77 -3.87
N ILE A 64 36.44 24.16 -5.05
CA ILE A 64 36.28 23.39 -6.30
C ILE A 64 36.94 22.00 -6.23
N HIS A 65 38.09 21.86 -5.57
CA HIS A 65 38.78 20.56 -5.47
C HIS A 65 37.99 19.63 -4.54
N LYS A 66 37.55 20.12 -3.38
CA LYS A 66 36.67 19.38 -2.47
C LYS A 66 35.36 18.99 -3.15
N PHE A 67 34.72 19.91 -3.86
CA PHE A 67 33.49 19.65 -4.63
C PHE A 67 33.69 18.53 -5.65
N ASN A 68 34.75 18.58 -6.46
CA ASN A 68 35.03 17.55 -7.45
C ASN A 68 35.28 16.18 -6.82
N THR A 69 36.05 16.10 -5.73
CA THR A 69 36.30 14.85 -5.00
C THR A 69 34.99 14.26 -4.45
N TYR A 70 34.20 15.03 -3.70
CA TYR A 70 32.94 14.54 -3.13
C TYR A 70 31.90 14.22 -4.20
N SER A 71 31.81 15.03 -5.28
CA SER A 71 30.94 14.76 -6.43
C SER A 71 31.32 13.44 -7.12
N SER A 72 32.63 13.16 -7.28
CA SER A 72 33.11 11.88 -7.81
C SER A 72 32.74 10.71 -6.90
N ILE A 73 32.87 10.83 -5.58
CA ILE A 73 32.49 9.76 -4.63
C ILE A 73 30.99 9.44 -4.75
N LEU A 74 30.11 10.45 -4.78
CA LEU A 74 28.67 10.24 -4.92
C LEU A 74 28.31 9.60 -6.28
N LYS A 75 28.92 10.04 -7.37
CA LYS A 75 28.74 9.43 -8.70
C LYS A 75 29.28 7.99 -8.75
N ASN A 76 30.38 7.70 -8.06
CA ASN A 76 30.93 6.35 -7.97
C ASN A 76 30.01 5.38 -7.20
N ILE A 77 29.32 5.84 -6.15
CA ILE A 77 28.25 5.07 -5.49
C ILE A 77 27.12 4.76 -6.47
N LEU A 78 26.69 5.74 -7.28
CA LEU A 78 25.66 5.53 -8.31
C LEU A 78 26.11 4.57 -9.42
N ASN A 79 27.40 4.56 -9.78
CA ASN A 79 28.00 3.61 -10.73
C ASN A 79 28.19 2.19 -10.14
N GLY A 80 27.93 1.99 -8.84
CA GLY A 80 28.02 0.67 -8.19
C GLY A 80 29.35 0.37 -7.49
N PHE A 81 30.24 1.34 -7.33
CA PHE A 81 31.45 1.18 -6.51
C PHE A 81 31.13 1.35 -5.02
N ASP A 82 31.72 0.52 -4.16
CA ASP A 82 31.44 0.57 -2.73
C ASP A 82 32.18 1.74 -2.05
N ASN A 83 31.40 2.67 -1.50
CA ASN A 83 31.86 3.77 -0.63
C ASN A 83 30.86 4.01 0.52
N GLN A 84 30.15 2.99 0.98
CA GLN A 84 29.02 3.16 1.93
C GLN A 84 29.43 3.83 3.26
N VAL A 85 30.62 3.53 3.77
CA VAL A 85 31.12 4.05 5.07
C VAL A 85 31.19 5.58 5.10
N ILE A 86 31.51 6.22 3.96
CA ILE A 86 31.78 7.66 3.87
C ILE A 86 30.54 8.45 3.39
N LEU A 87 29.46 7.76 3.00
CA LEU A 87 28.30 8.33 2.32
C LEU A 87 27.68 9.53 3.06
N LYS A 88 27.31 9.36 4.34
CA LYS A 88 26.66 10.44 5.12
C LYS A 88 27.57 11.65 5.29
N SER A 89 28.84 11.44 5.62
CA SER A 89 29.80 12.54 5.82
C SER A 89 30.12 13.26 4.51
N THR A 90 30.17 12.54 3.38
CA THR A 90 30.34 13.11 2.03
C THR A 90 29.15 13.98 1.64
N LEU A 91 27.92 13.50 1.90
CA LEU A 91 26.70 14.24 1.58
C LEU A 91 26.58 15.53 2.40
N SER A 92 26.82 15.49 3.72
CA SER A 92 26.82 16.71 4.54
C SER A 92 27.85 17.73 4.06
N LYS A 93 29.08 17.30 3.76
CA LYS A 93 30.16 18.17 3.28
C LYS A 93 29.89 18.76 1.89
N ILE A 94 29.26 18.02 0.97
CA ILE A 94 28.96 18.58 -0.36
C ILE A 94 27.84 19.63 -0.30
N ILE A 95 26.86 19.45 0.60
CA ILE A 95 25.80 20.43 0.85
C ILE A 95 26.38 21.71 1.49
N GLU A 96 27.32 21.58 2.42
CA GLU A 96 28.05 22.71 3.01
C GLU A 96 28.79 23.51 1.92
N ILE A 97 29.56 22.84 1.06
CA ILE A 97 30.31 23.46 -0.04
C ILE A 97 29.38 24.10 -1.08
N LEU A 98 28.22 23.51 -1.37
CA LEU A 98 27.23 24.10 -2.28
C LEU A 98 26.60 25.40 -1.74
N LYS A 99 26.72 25.66 -0.43
CA LYS A 99 26.29 26.90 0.23
C LYS A 99 27.43 27.93 0.39
N GLU A 100 28.68 27.55 0.12
CA GLU A 100 29.82 28.47 0.10
C GLU A 100 29.77 29.41 -1.11
N LYS A 101 29.64 30.72 -0.86
CA LYS A 101 29.63 31.75 -1.91
C LYS A 101 30.90 31.77 -2.78
N ASP A 102 32.02 31.29 -2.26
CA ASP A 102 33.31 31.23 -2.96
C ASP A 102 33.42 30.07 -3.97
N LEU A 103 32.51 29.08 -3.95
CA LEU A 103 32.51 27.96 -4.90
C LEU A 103 32.53 28.40 -6.38
N PRO A 104 31.59 29.23 -6.87
CA PRO A 104 31.58 29.69 -8.27
C PRO A 104 32.83 30.51 -8.64
N TYR A 105 33.35 31.33 -7.72
CA TYR A 105 34.59 32.08 -7.93
C TYR A 105 35.81 31.14 -8.01
N SER A 106 35.84 30.10 -7.18
CA SER A 106 36.89 29.07 -7.20
C SER A 106 36.83 28.20 -8.46
N GLU A 107 35.63 27.91 -8.98
CA GLU A 107 35.46 27.17 -10.25
C GLU A 107 35.84 28.03 -11.45
N TRP A 108 35.40 29.30 -11.49
CA TRP A 108 35.82 30.24 -12.53
C TRP A 108 37.34 30.39 -12.58
N ASN A 109 37.98 30.64 -11.43
CA ASN A 109 39.43 30.87 -11.36
C ASN A 109 40.24 29.63 -11.79
N LEU A 110 39.71 28.41 -11.65
CA LEU A 110 40.34 27.18 -12.15
C LEU A 110 40.51 27.22 -13.68
N TYR A 111 39.45 27.58 -14.41
CA TYR A 111 39.45 27.59 -15.87
C TYR A 111 40.03 28.89 -16.44
N ALA A 112 39.71 30.05 -15.86
CA ALA A 112 40.20 31.34 -16.31
C ALA A 112 41.74 31.45 -16.23
N SER A 113 42.35 30.92 -15.16
CA SER A 113 43.82 30.88 -15.01
C SER A 113 44.53 30.19 -16.18
N ALA A 114 43.90 29.17 -16.77
CA ALA A 114 44.44 28.44 -17.93
C ALA A 114 44.15 29.14 -19.27
N LEU A 115 43.21 30.10 -19.31
CA LEU A 115 42.67 30.71 -20.52
C LEU A 115 43.10 32.19 -20.72
N HIS A 116 43.64 32.88 -19.71
CA HIS A 116 44.11 34.28 -19.83
C HIS A 116 44.94 34.56 -21.09
N SER A 117 45.88 33.68 -21.45
CA SER A 117 46.74 33.84 -22.64
C SER A 117 46.04 33.59 -23.99
N ARG A 118 44.82 33.03 -23.97
CA ARG A 118 44.02 32.68 -25.15
C ARG A 118 42.81 33.60 -25.36
N LEU A 119 42.46 34.41 -24.37
CA LEU A 119 41.37 35.38 -24.46
C LEU A 119 41.87 36.69 -25.08
N PRO A 120 41.03 37.40 -25.88
CA PRO A 120 41.33 38.76 -26.30
C PRO A 120 41.57 39.66 -25.08
N PRO A 121 42.64 40.48 -25.04
CA PRO A 121 43.08 41.16 -23.81
C PRO A 121 42.02 42.11 -23.24
N LYS A 122 41.24 42.79 -24.10
CA LYS A 122 40.12 43.65 -23.69
C LYS A 122 38.98 42.87 -23.02
N LEU A 123 38.76 41.61 -23.43
CA LEU A 123 37.74 40.75 -22.84
C LEU A 123 38.22 40.23 -21.49
N ASP A 124 39.46 39.74 -21.42
CA ASP A 124 40.06 39.22 -20.19
C ASP A 124 40.09 40.28 -19.08
N GLU A 125 40.54 41.50 -19.40
CA GLU A 125 40.52 42.66 -18.48
C GLU A 125 39.09 43.04 -18.04
N SER A 126 38.10 42.93 -18.95
CA SER A 126 36.70 43.22 -18.60
C SER A 126 36.08 42.14 -17.69
N LEU A 127 36.52 40.89 -17.82
CA LEU A 127 36.04 39.77 -17.01
C LEU A 127 36.72 39.73 -15.64
N SER A 128 38.04 39.90 -15.58
CA SER A 128 38.79 39.92 -14.32
C SER A 128 38.32 41.07 -13.41
N THR A 129 38.25 42.30 -13.94
CA THR A 129 37.80 43.46 -13.15
C THR A 129 36.33 43.37 -12.71
N LEU A 130 35.47 42.64 -13.43
CA LEU A 130 34.07 42.40 -13.08
C LEU A 130 33.94 41.36 -11.95
N ILE A 131 34.83 40.36 -11.94
CA ILE A 131 34.85 39.29 -10.96
C ILE A 131 35.50 39.75 -9.66
N GLU A 132 36.64 40.45 -9.72
CA GLU A 132 37.28 41.07 -8.55
C GLU A 132 36.32 42.03 -7.82
N LYS A 133 35.58 42.88 -8.56
CA LYS A 133 34.58 43.79 -7.97
C LYS A 133 33.41 43.07 -7.31
N SER A 134 33.00 41.93 -7.85
CA SER A 134 31.90 41.13 -7.29
C SER A 134 32.35 40.37 -6.04
N GLN A 135 33.54 39.75 -6.10
CA GLN A 135 34.14 39.02 -4.98
C GLN A 135 34.49 39.94 -3.81
N ALA A 136 35.10 41.10 -4.07
CA ALA A 136 35.43 42.10 -3.04
C ALA A 136 34.20 42.68 -2.31
N ARG A 137 33.00 42.52 -2.88
CA ARG A 137 31.72 42.92 -2.27
C ARG A 137 30.96 41.77 -1.63
N ALA A 138 31.51 40.55 -1.63
CA ALA A 138 30.81 39.31 -1.25
C ALA A 138 29.46 39.13 -1.96
N ALA A 139 29.36 39.65 -3.19
CA ALA A 139 28.17 39.62 -4.02
C ALA A 139 28.01 38.26 -4.72
N GLU A 140 26.79 37.96 -5.18
CA GLU A 140 26.52 36.77 -5.97
C GLU A 140 27.30 36.78 -7.29
N PHE A 141 27.70 35.59 -7.75
CA PHE A 141 28.55 35.44 -8.94
C PHE A 141 27.85 36.01 -10.20
N PRO A 142 28.50 36.92 -10.96
CA PRO A 142 27.85 37.71 -12.02
C PRO A 142 27.65 36.95 -13.36
N ALA A 143 27.18 35.70 -13.28
CA ALA A 143 26.95 34.78 -14.39
C ALA A 143 26.28 35.41 -15.64
N LYS A 144 25.14 36.09 -15.45
CA LYS A 144 24.38 36.72 -16.55
C LYS A 144 25.16 37.83 -17.26
N GLN A 145 26.04 38.53 -16.55
CA GLN A 145 26.88 39.59 -17.13
C GLN A 145 28.05 38.98 -17.90
N ILE A 146 28.67 37.93 -17.35
CA ILE A 146 29.73 37.15 -18.01
C ILE A 146 29.22 36.56 -19.33
N LEU A 147 28.07 35.87 -19.34
CA LEU A 147 27.48 35.33 -20.57
C LEU A 147 27.22 36.41 -21.63
N LYS A 148 26.77 37.60 -21.21
CA LYS A 148 26.54 38.73 -22.12
C LYS A 148 27.83 39.29 -22.71
N LEU A 149 28.93 39.30 -21.95
CA LEU A 149 30.25 39.71 -22.44
C LEU A 149 30.84 38.67 -23.39
N LEU A 150 30.78 37.38 -23.04
CA LEU A 150 31.24 36.28 -23.89
C LEU A 150 30.47 36.22 -25.22
N ALA A 151 29.14 36.26 -25.19
CA ALA A 151 28.30 36.25 -26.40
C ALA A 151 28.43 37.53 -27.25
N LYS A 152 28.87 38.65 -26.65
CA LYS A 152 29.23 39.85 -27.41
C LYS A 152 30.59 39.66 -28.10
N ALA A 153 31.59 39.19 -27.37
CA ALA A 153 32.93 38.94 -27.90
C ALA A 153 32.93 37.87 -29.01
N GLU A 154 32.10 36.84 -28.89
CA GLU A 154 31.92 35.80 -29.91
C GLU A 154 31.39 36.40 -31.22
N LYS A 155 30.40 37.30 -31.16
CA LYS A 155 29.87 38.03 -32.33
C LYS A 155 30.83 39.06 -32.92
N GLU A 156 31.75 39.59 -32.11
CA GLU A 156 32.80 40.52 -32.53
C GLU A 156 34.08 39.79 -32.99
N SER A 157 34.18 38.48 -32.74
CA SER A 157 35.31 37.64 -33.15
C SER A 157 35.19 37.23 -34.63
N SER A 158 36.34 37.16 -35.31
CA SER A 158 36.47 36.61 -36.67
C SER A 158 37.04 35.18 -36.68
N ASP A 159 37.29 34.61 -35.50
CA ASP A 159 37.87 33.29 -35.32
C ASP A 159 36.76 32.26 -35.00
N GLY A 160 36.54 31.32 -35.92
CA GLY A 160 35.56 30.24 -35.73
C GLY A 160 35.88 29.27 -34.60
N LEU A 161 37.10 29.31 -34.04
CA LEU A 161 37.49 28.53 -32.86
C LEU A 161 37.24 29.25 -31.53
N PHE A 162 36.84 30.53 -31.54
CA PHE A 162 36.65 31.30 -30.30
C PHE A 162 35.62 30.65 -29.37
N GLY A 163 34.48 30.18 -29.90
CA GLY A 163 33.43 29.51 -29.13
C GLY A 163 33.93 28.27 -28.37
N THR A 164 34.76 27.42 -29.00
CA THR A 164 35.36 26.24 -28.35
C THR A 164 36.46 26.59 -27.34
N VAL A 165 37.12 27.75 -27.48
CA VAL A 165 38.09 28.24 -26.48
C VAL A 165 37.39 28.75 -25.22
N VAL A 166 36.24 29.43 -25.36
CA VAL A 166 35.48 29.98 -24.22
C VAL A 166 34.47 29.01 -23.60
N GLU A 167 34.21 27.86 -24.23
CA GLU A 167 33.24 26.85 -23.78
C GLU A 167 33.34 26.51 -22.27
N PRO A 168 34.52 26.29 -21.65
CA PRO A 168 34.59 26.04 -20.21
C PRO A 168 34.07 27.20 -19.36
N LEU A 169 34.33 28.45 -19.77
CA LEU A 169 33.87 29.66 -19.09
C LEU A 169 32.36 29.90 -19.29
N VAL A 170 31.85 29.59 -20.50
CA VAL A 170 30.41 29.58 -20.79
C VAL A 170 29.71 28.53 -19.94
N ASN A 171 30.29 27.34 -19.76
CA ASN A 171 29.72 26.26 -18.93
C ASN A 171 29.66 26.64 -17.44
N VAL A 172 30.69 27.30 -16.89
CA VAL A 172 30.62 27.85 -15.52
C VAL A 172 29.57 28.95 -15.40
N ALA A 173 29.49 29.87 -16.36
CA ALA A 173 28.53 30.97 -16.29
C ALA A 173 27.07 30.50 -16.51
N THR A 174 26.81 29.52 -17.38
CA THR A 174 25.48 28.91 -17.53
C THR A 174 25.06 28.14 -16.28
N LYS A 175 25.97 27.36 -15.67
CA LYS A 175 25.74 26.64 -14.40
C LYS A 175 25.16 27.54 -13.31
N TYR A 176 25.75 28.73 -13.10
CA TYR A 176 25.35 29.67 -12.05
C TYR A 176 24.35 30.75 -12.49
N THR A 177 23.68 30.60 -13.64
CA THR A 177 22.73 31.62 -14.14
C THR A 177 21.48 31.78 -13.26
N GLY A 178 21.05 30.72 -12.58
CA GLY A 178 19.97 30.72 -11.58
C GLY A 178 20.38 31.20 -10.18
N GLY A 179 21.67 31.52 -9.98
CA GLY A 179 22.25 31.74 -8.67
C GLY A 179 22.72 30.45 -8.00
N LEU A 180 23.29 30.57 -6.79
CA LEU A 180 23.94 29.45 -6.11
C LEU A 180 22.94 28.38 -5.62
N VAL A 181 21.80 28.82 -5.08
CA VAL A 181 20.77 27.94 -4.51
C VAL A 181 20.07 27.09 -5.59
N GLU A 182 19.81 27.66 -6.77
CA GLU A 182 19.25 26.92 -7.90
C GLU A 182 20.24 25.85 -8.42
N TYR A 183 21.55 26.15 -8.38
CA TYR A 183 22.58 25.16 -8.71
C TYR A 183 22.66 24.01 -7.70
N GLU A 184 22.52 24.27 -6.39
CA GLU A 184 22.43 23.22 -5.36
C GLU A 184 21.32 22.22 -5.69
N TYR A 185 20.10 22.71 -5.95
CA TYR A 185 18.97 21.85 -6.27
C TYR A 185 19.13 21.10 -7.59
N LYS A 186 19.71 21.76 -8.61
CA LYS A 186 19.98 21.14 -9.91
C LYS A 186 20.99 20.00 -9.78
N PHE A 187 22.09 20.20 -9.04
CA PHE A 187 23.10 19.17 -8.83
C PHE A 187 22.53 17.93 -8.11
N MET A 188 21.65 18.13 -7.13
CA MET A 188 20.99 17.02 -6.43
C MET A 188 19.98 16.30 -7.35
N ALA A 189 19.22 17.04 -8.15
CA ALA A 189 18.34 16.46 -9.17
C ALA A 189 19.12 15.63 -10.20
N GLU A 190 20.31 16.07 -10.65
CA GLU A 190 21.17 15.29 -11.55
C GLU A 190 21.60 13.93 -10.97
N LEU A 191 21.81 13.83 -9.65
CA LEU A 191 22.11 12.55 -8.97
C LEU A 191 20.87 11.63 -8.90
N LEU A 192 19.69 12.21 -8.64
CA LEU A 192 18.40 11.49 -8.63
C LEU A 192 18.05 10.95 -10.03
N ASP A 193 18.25 11.77 -11.07
CA ASP A 193 18.03 11.35 -12.45
C ASP A 193 19.04 10.29 -12.90
N GLN A 194 20.32 10.38 -12.54
CA GLN A 194 21.30 9.32 -12.83
C GLN A 194 20.87 7.95 -12.27
N TYR A 195 20.34 7.92 -11.05
CA TYR A 195 19.75 6.72 -10.48
C TYR A 195 18.56 6.21 -11.32
N TYR A 196 17.61 7.08 -11.67
CA TYR A 196 16.45 6.72 -12.51
C TYR A 196 16.85 6.23 -13.91
N GLN A 197 17.81 6.87 -14.59
CA GLN A 197 18.24 6.49 -15.94
C GLN A 197 18.78 5.06 -16.02
N VAL A 198 19.39 4.54 -14.94
CA VAL A 198 19.79 3.14 -14.83
C VAL A 198 18.59 2.25 -14.54
N GLU A 199 17.89 2.51 -13.42
CA GLU A 199 16.88 1.59 -12.89
C GLU A 199 15.63 1.49 -13.78
N LYS A 200 15.28 2.53 -14.55
CA LYS A 200 14.14 2.49 -15.49
C LYS A 200 14.27 1.38 -16.55
N ASN A 201 15.50 0.98 -16.89
CA ASN A 201 15.74 -0.07 -17.89
C ASN A 201 15.40 -1.47 -17.36
N PHE A 202 15.53 -1.64 -16.03
CA PHE A 202 15.25 -2.87 -15.30
C PHE A 202 13.85 -2.86 -14.65
N SER A 203 13.21 -1.70 -14.55
CA SER A 203 11.82 -1.53 -14.09
C SER A 203 10.83 -2.26 -14.99
N GLY A 204 9.85 -2.96 -14.40
CA GLY A 204 8.74 -3.60 -15.10
C GLY A 204 8.53 -5.08 -14.74
N ALA A 205 7.27 -5.46 -14.48
CA ALA A 205 6.88 -6.73 -13.87
C ALA A 205 7.31 -8.04 -14.58
N ASN A 206 7.71 -7.98 -15.86
CA ASN A 206 8.08 -9.14 -16.67
C ASN A 206 9.48 -9.03 -17.29
N ASN A 207 10.27 -8.00 -16.94
CA ASN A 207 11.60 -7.83 -17.49
C ASN A 207 12.57 -8.80 -16.79
N ARG A 208 13.34 -9.53 -17.60
CA ARG A 208 14.45 -10.36 -17.12
C ARG A 208 15.75 -9.60 -17.29
N GLU A 209 16.64 -9.70 -16.29
CA GLU A 209 17.97 -9.07 -16.35
C GLU A 209 18.74 -9.53 -17.60
N GLU A 210 18.67 -10.81 -17.97
CA GLU A 210 19.25 -11.36 -19.21
C GLU A 210 18.75 -10.64 -20.47
N ASP A 211 17.44 -10.47 -20.64
CA ASP A 211 16.84 -9.80 -21.81
C ASP A 211 17.20 -8.32 -21.86
N VAL A 212 17.22 -7.64 -20.70
CA VAL A 212 17.59 -6.22 -20.60
C VAL A 212 19.07 -6.02 -20.93
N ILE A 213 19.97 -6.84 -20.40
CA ILE A 213 21.42 -6.77 -20.69
C ILE A 213 21.69 -7.07 -22.17
N LEU A 214 21.03 -8.07 -22.76
CA LEU A 214 21.13 -8.36 -24.19
C LEU A 214 20.64 -7.18 -25.06
N LYS A 215 19.52 -6.54 -24.67
CA LYS A 215 19.01 -5.34 -25.34
C LYS A 215 19.96 -4.14 -25.20
N LEU A 216 20.57 -3.94 -24.03
CA LEU A 216 21.57 -2.89 -23.81
C LEU A 216 22.84 -3.12 -24.62
N ARG A 217 23.32 -4.37 -24.71
CA ARG A 217 24.43 -4.78 -25.58
C ARG A 217 24.11 -4.52 -27.05
N ASP A 218 22.91 -4.86 -27.50
CA ASP A 218 22.51 -4.68 -28.90
C ASP A 218 22.29 -3.22 -29.28
N ALA A 219 21.99 -2.35 -28.32
CA ALA A 219 21.97 -0.90 -28.48
C ALA A 219 23.37 -0.26 -28.46
N ASN A 220 24.30 -0.76 -27.62
CA ASN A 220 25.63 -0.19 -27.41
C ASN A 220 26.75 -1.08 -28.00
N LYS A 221 26.61 -1.54 -29.24
CA LYS A 221 27.56 -2.48 -29.87
C LYS A 221 29.00 -1.95 -29.97
N SER A 222 29.19 -0.63 -29.98
CA SER A 222 30.49 0.03 -30.02
C SER A 222 31.13 0.24 -28.64
N ASP A 223 30.35 0.14 -27.57
CA ASP A 223 30.79 0.42 -26.20
C ASP A 223 30.14 -0.58 -25.22
N LEU A 224 30.85 -1.68 -25.00
CA LEU A 224 30.45 -2.72 -24.06
C LEU A 224 30.84 -2.39 -22.61
N GLU A 225 31.74 -1.42 -22.38
CA GLU A 225 32.13 -1.00 -21.04
C GLU A 225 31.00 -0.24 -20.37
N ASN A 226 30.29 0.62 -21.10
CA ASN A 226 29.05 1.26 -20.62
C ASN A 226 27.98 0.22 -20.22
N VAL A 227 27.82 -0.87 -20.98
CA VAL A 227 26.87 -1.95 -20.63
C VAL A 227 27.29 -2.66 -19.34
N LEU A 228 28.60 -2.89 -19.14
CA LEU A 228 29.15 -3.45 -17.89
C LEU A 228 28.92 -2.51 -16.70
N LEU A 229 29.14 -1.21 -16.87
CA LEU A 229 28.92 -0.20 -15.82
C LEU A 229 27.43 -0.07 -15.45
N LEU A 230 26.52 -0.11 -16.42
CA LEU A 230 25.07 -0.14 -16.17
C LEU A 230 24.65 -1.40 -15.39
N ALA A 231 25.18 -2.57 -15.75
CA ALA A 231 24.93 -3.83 -15.04
C ALA A 231 25.52 -3.83 -13.61
N LEU A 232 26.74 -3.32 -13.43
CA LEU A 232 27.38 -3.15 -12.13
C LEU A 232 26.56 -2.21 -11.23
N SER A 233 26.13 -1.06 -11.77
CA SER A 233 25.27 -0.10 -11.09
C SER A 233 23.96 -0.73 -10.61
N HIS A 234 23.26 -1.48 -11.46
CA HIS A 234 22.03 -2.17 -11.08
C HIS A 234 22.27 -3.25 -10.01
N SER A 235 23.36 -4.03 -10.11
CA SER A 235 23.72 -5.06 -9.12
C SER A 235 23.92 -4.50 -7.69
N LYS A 236 24.13 -3.19 -7.56
CA LYS A 236 24.33 -2.47 -6.30
C LYS A 236 23.19 -1.50 -5.97
N VAL A 237 21.99 -1.72 -6.49
CA VAL A 237 20.78 -0.93 -6.18
C VAL A 237 20.58 -0.70 -4.67
N SER A 238 20.84 -1.71 -3.82
CA SER A 238 20.72 -1.55 -2.36
C SER A 238 21.67 -0.50 -1.77
N SER A 239 22.87 -0.35 -2.33
CA SER A 239 23.86 0.65 -1.91
C SER A 239 23.49 2.04 -2.44
N LYS A 240 22.95 2.10 -3.66
CA LYS A 240 22.45 3.33 -4.30
C LYS A 240 21.24 3.91 -3.56
N ASN A 241 20.31 3.05 -3.12
CA ASN A 241 19.13 3.43 -2.35
C ASN A 241 19.48 4.27 -1.11
N ASN A 242 20.54 3.93 -0.39
CA ASN A 242 20.97 4.66 0.81
C ASN A 242 21.35 6.11 0.51
N LEU A 243 21.96 6.37 -0.66
CA LEU A 243 22.28 7.74 -1.10
C LEU A 243 21.01 8.50 -1.50
N VAL A 244 20.13 7.87 -2.27
CA VAL A 244 18.89 8.52 -2.74
C VAL A 244 17.95 8.84 -1.57
N LEU A 245 17.82 7.94 -0.59
CA LEU A 245 17.07 8.20 0.64
C LEU A 245 17.66 9.35 1.45
N ALA A 246 18.98 9.40 1.65
CA ALA A 246 19.63 10.48 2.38
C ALA A 246 19.49 11.86 1.70
N ILE A 247 19.49 11.90 0.36
CA ILE A 247 19.17 13.12 -0.42
C ILE A 247 17.70 13.51 -0.21
N ALA A 248 16.77 12.56 -0.34
CA ALA A 248 15.34 12.80 -0.17
C ALA A 248 14.98 13.30 1.24
N GLU A 249 15.54 12.69 2.28
CA GLU A 249 15.39 13.11 3.68
C GLU A 249 15.89 14.54 3.92
N HIS A 250 17.03 14.94 3.32
CA HIS A 250 17.58 16.28 3.52
C HIS A 250 16.72 17.39 2.88
N TYR A 251 16.14 17.15 1.71
CA TYR A 251 15.35 18.15 0.99
C TYR A 251 13.85 18.12 1.29
N GLN A 252 13.36 17.11 2.03
CA GLN A 252 11.97 17.04 2.50
C GLN A 252 11.44 18.33 3.16
N PRO A 253 12.09 18.94 4.18
CA PRO A 253 11.57 20.16 4.81
C PRO A 253 11.57 21.39 3.88
N VAL A 254 12.54 21.48 2.97
CA VAL A 254 12.63 22.58 1.99
C VAL A 254 11.46 22.52 1.00
N LEU A 255 11.16 21.30 0.53
CA LEU A 255 10.06 21.03 -0.40
C LEU A 255 8.67 21.25 0.24
N GLN A 256 8.52 20.98 1.54
CA GLN A 256 7.31 21.28 2.31
C GLN A 256 7.05 22.79 2.46
N GLN A 257 8.09 23.60 2.69
CA GLN A 257 7.94 25.04 2.92
C GLN A 257 7.58 25.81 1.63
N SER A 258 8.10 25.39 0.47
CA SER A 258 7.76 26.03 -0.80
C SER A 258 7.92 25.09 -2.00
N ALA A 259 6.78 24.66 -2.55
CA ALA A 259 6.70 23.78 -3.72
C ALA A 259 7.22 24.40 -5.03
N THR A 260 7.54 25.70 -5.06
CA THR A 260 8.09 26.41 -6.23
C THR A 260 9.62 26.53 -6.20
N VAL A 261 10.24 26.55 -5.02
CA VAL A 261 11.68 26.84 -4.84
C VAL A 261 12.59 25.70 -5.31
N ALA A 262 12.20 24.44 -5.09
CA ALA A 262 13.01 23.27 -5.43
C ALA A 262 12.38 22.41 -6.55
N SER A 263 11.87 23.07 -7.60
CA SER A 263 11.24 22.40 -8.75
C SER A 263 12.10 21.31 -9.44
N PRO A 264 13.44 21.42 -9.59
CA PRO A 264 14.24 20.37 -10.23
C PRO A 264 14.22 19.05 -9.44
N ILE A 265 14.35 19.12 -8.10
CA ILE A 265 14.31 17.94 -7.23
C ILE A 265 12.93 17.31 -7.27
N ARG A 266 11.87 18.13 -7.19
CA ARG A 266 10.48 17.67 -7.27
C ARG A 266 10.20 16.88 -8.54
N ASP A 267 10.72 17.33 -9.68
CA ASP A 267 10.47 16.68 -10.96
C ASP A 267 11.32 15.40 -11.15
N ALA A 268 12.55 15.36 -10.61
CA ALA A 268 13.33 14.12 -10.52
C ALA A 268 12.69 13.06 -9.57
N LEU A 269 12.07 13.48 -8.47
CA LEU A 269 11.31 12.58 -7.59
C LEU A 269 10.09 11.96 -8.27
N LYS A 270 9.45 12.65 -9.23
CA LYS A 270 8.35 12.09 -10.03
C LYS A 270 8.82 10.94 -10.91
N ASN A 271 9.99 11.08 -11.55
CA ASN A 271 10.60 10.01 -12.34
C ASN A 271 10.82 8.75 -11.45
N ILE A 272 11.33 8.94 -10.24
CA ILE A 272 11.60 7.86 -9.28
C ILE A 272 10.33 7.08 -8.86
N ILE A 273 9.15 7.71 -8.84
CA ILE A 273 7.87 7.04 -8.53
C ILE A 273 7.51 5.97 -9.57
N GLU A 274 7.94 6.11 -10.83
CA GLU A 274 7.65 5.16 -11.92
C GLU A 274 8.41 3.82 -11.79
N LEU A 275 9.34 3.71 -10.85
CA LEU A 275 10.21 2.54 -10.70
C LEU A 275 9.50 1.37 -9.99
N GLU A 276 8.77 0.57 -10.77
CA GLU A 276 8.08 -0.65 -10.35
C GLU A 276 9.06 -1.85 -10.18
N SER A 277 9.96 -1.79 -9.20
CA SER A 277 10.81 -2.93 -8.82
C SER A 277 10.88 -3.15 -7.30
N ARG A 278 11.19 -4.39 -6.87
CA ARG A 278 11.38 -4.73 -5.45
C ARG A 278 12.62 -4.05 -4.86
N GLY A 279 13.67 -3.84 -5.65
CA GLY A 279 14.90 -3.17 -5.22
C GLY A 279 14.70 -1.67 -4.96
N THR A 280 13.95 -0.99 -5.84
CA THR A 280 13.71 0.46 -5.79
C THR A 280 12.54 0.85 -4.88
N ALA A 281 11.74 -0.10 -4.39
CA ALA A 281 10.48 0.14 -3.68
C ALA A 281 10.59 1.18 -2.54
N LYS A 282 11.53 1.01 -1.59
CA LYS A 282 11.71 1.95 -0.46
C LYS A 282 11.93 3.40 -0.91
N VAL A 283 12.69 3.57 -2.00
CA VAL A 283 13.02 4.89 -2.56
C VAL A 283 11.80 5.51 -3.23
N ALA A 284 11.04 4.71 -4.00
CA ALA A 284 9.80 5.15 -4.63
C ALA A 284 8.71 5.53 -3.60
N LEU A 285 8.64 4.84 -2.45
CA LEU A 285 7.76 5.20 -1.33
C LEU A 285 8.14 6.56 -0.75
N LYS A 286 9.42 6.77 -0.38
CA LYS A 286 9.87 8.03 0.22
C LYS A 286 9.74 9.22 -0.73
N ALA A 287 10.04 9.02 -2.02
CA ALA A 287 9.82 10.03 -3.06
C ALA A 287 8.34 10.44 -3.16
N ARG A 288 7.42 9.49 -2.95
CA ARG A 288 5.97 9.75 -3.00
C ARG A 288 5.44 10.45 -1.75
N GLU A 289 5.89 10.04 -0.57
CA GLU A 289 5.59 10.73 0.70
C GLU A 289 5.88 12.23 0.59
N ILE A 290 7.08 12.59 0.09
CA ILE A 290 7.49 13.98 -0.12
C ILE A 290 6.61 14.70 -1.15
N LEU A 291 6.27 14.04 -2.27
CA LEU A 291 5.46 14.66 -3.32
C LEU A 291 4.00 14.89 -2.93
N ILE A 292 3.43 14.03 -2.07
CA ILE A 292 2.11 14.26 -1.46
C ILE A 292 2.16 15.52 -0.60
N GLN A 293 3.16 15.65 0.28
CA GLN A 293 3.34 16.80 1.15
C GLN A 293 3.51 18.12 0.35
N CYS A 294 4.19 18.07 -0.80
CA CYS A 294 4.35 19.22 -1.72
C CYS A 294 3.06 19.70 -2.39
N SER A 295 2.00 18.88 -2.41
CA SER A 295 0.77 19.16 -3.17
C SER A 295 -0.29 19.94 -2.37
N LEU A 296 -0.07 20.11 -1.06
CA LEU A 296 -0.97 20.82 -0.17
C LEU A 296 -0.66 22.33 -0.19
N PRO A 297 -1.66 23.23 -0.12
CA PRO A 297 -1.43 24.66 0.04
C PRO A 297 -0.64 24.96 1.32
N SER A 298 0.27 25.95 1.26
CA SER A 298 1.16 26.20 2.38
C SER A 298 0.38 26.51 3.65
N ILE A 299 0.87 25.98 4.78
CA ILE A 299 0.25 26.14 6.10
C ILE A 299 0.06 27.63 6.42
N LYS A 300 1.04 28.45 6.05
CA LYS A 300 1.04 29.89 6.27
C LYS A 300 -0.08 30.62 5.53
N GLU A 301 -0.23 30.40 4.22
CA GLU A 301 -1.30 31.04 3.44
C GLU A 301 -2.69 30.70 3.98
N ARG A 302 -2.90 29.45 4.43
CA ARG A 302 -4.16 29.03 5.06
C ARG A 302 -4.38 29.65 6.45
N SER A 303 -3.30 29.88 7.20
CA SER A 303 -3.34 30.58 8.49
C SER A 303 -3.77 32.04 8.32
N ASP A 304 -3.09 32.77 7.43
CA ASP A 304 -3.34 34.18 7.17
C ASP A 304 -4.79 34.42 6.67
N GLN A 305 -5.30 33.51 5.82
CA GLN A 305 -6.70 33.53 5.35
C GLN A 305 -7.70 33.26 6.48
N LEU A 306 -7.47 32.24 7.31
CA LEU A 306 -8.38 31.88 8.40
C LEU A 306 -8.45 33.00 9.46
N GLU A 307 -7.31 33.60 9.80
CA GLU A 307 -7.25 34.73 10.74
C GLU A 307 -8.07 35.92 10.22
N HIS A 308 -7.95 36.26 8.94
CA HIS A 308 -8.71 37.35 8.32
C HIS A 308 -10.23 37.11 8.40
N ILE A 309 -10.69 35.87 8.17
CA ILE A 309 -12.12 35.55 8.25
C ILE A 309 -12.62 35.59 9.71
N LEU A 310 -11.84 35.06 10.66
CA LEU A 310 -12.19 35.12 12.08
C LEU A 310 -12.29 36.57 12.58
N ARG A 311 -11.30 37.41 12.29
CA ARG A 311 -11.31 38.84 12.63
C ARG A 311 -12.51 39.57 12.00
N SER A 312 -12.80 39.33 10.71
CA SER A 312 -13.93 39.98 10.03
C SER A 312 -15.31 39.52 10.53
N SER A 313 -15.41 38.31 11.08
CA SER A 313 -16.67 37.81 11.68
C SER A 313 -17.07 38.54 12.97
N VAL A 314 -16.10 39.13 13.67
CA VAL A 314 -16.29 39.82 14.96
C VAL A 314 -16.25 41.35 14.80
N MET A 315 -15.31 41.85 13.99
CA MET A 315 -15.05 43.29 13.83
C MET A 315 -15.95 43.90 12.74
N GLN A 316 -16.98 44.64 13.15
CA GLN A 316 -17.76 45.45 12.22
C GLN A 316 -17.08 46.80 11.98
N THR A 317 -16.34 46.93 10.89
CA THR A 317 -15.70 48.20 10.48
C THR A 317 -16.58 48.97 9.50
N ALA A 318 -17.36 49.93 10.02
CA ALA A 318 -18.06 50.91 9.20
C ALA A 318 -17.14 52.10 8.87
N TYR A 319 -17.07 52.50 7.60
CA TYR A 319 -16.23 53.62 7.16
C TYR A 319 -16.67 54.93 7.83
N GLY A 320 -15.84 55.43 8.75
CA GLY A 320 -16.09 56.65 9.54
C GLY A 320 -16.25 56.45 11.05
N GLU A 321 -16.31 55.20 11.56
CA GLU A 321 -16.27 54.95 13.01
C GLU A 321 -14.82 54.78 13.51
N VAL A 322 -14.47 55.51 14.58
CA VAL A 322 -13.08 55.59 15.11
C VAL A 322 -12.73 54.38 16.00
N TYR A 323 -13.73 53.67 16.52
CA TYR A 323 -13.56 52.49 17.37
C TYR A 323 -14.29 51.31 16.73
N ALA A 324 -13.60 50.18 16.57
CA ALA A 324 -14.22 48.95 16.10
C ALA A 324 -15.20 48.42 17.17
N LYS A 325 -16.45 48.16 16.78
CA LYS A 325 -17.42 47.49 17.64
C LYS A 325 -17.22 45.98 17.50
N TYR A 326 -16.92 45.34 18.63
CA TYR A 326 -16.94 43.88 18.76
C TYR A 326 -18.39 43.44 18.97
N SER A 327 -18.81 42.41 18.25
CA SER A 327 -20.13 41.80 18.34
C SER A 327 -20.01 40.29 18.50
N SER A 328 -21.10 39.62 18.86
CA SER A 328 -21.18 38.16 18.70
C SER A 328 -20.82 37.76 17.27
N PRO A 329 -20.12 36.63 17.05
CA PRO A 329 -19.58 36.28 15.74
C PRO A 329 -20.68 36.15 14.67
N ASN A 330 -20.48 36.77 13.51
CA ASN A 330 -21.47 36.75 12.44
C ASN A 330 -21.51 35.38 11.75
N LEU A 331 -22.64 34.69 11.88
CA LEU A 331 -22.86 33.37 11.29
C LEU A 331 -22.70 33.33 9.77
N ASP A 332 -23.08 34.37 9.04
CA ASP A 332 -22.98 34.36 7.57
C ASP A 332 -21.52 34.39 7.08
N ILE A 333 -20.62 35.01 7.85
CA ILE A 333 -19.18 35.06 7.59
C ILE A 333 -18.53 33.75 8.03
N ILE A 334 -18.80 33.30 9.27
CA ILE A 334 -18.29 32.03 9.81
C ILE A 334 -18.78 30.82 9.00
N ARG A 335 -19.95 30.91 8.39
CA ARG A 335 -20.50 29.86 7.53
C ARG A 335 -19.58 29.53 6.37
N GLU A 336 -18.86 30.49 5.80
CA GLU A 336 -17.86 30.21 4.76
C GLU A 336 -16.83 29.20 5.26
N VAL A 337 -16.36 29.33 6.52
CA VAL A 337 -15.39 28.44 7.16
C VAL A 337 -16.01 27.15 7.72
N VAL A 338 -17.25 27.19 8.22
CA VAL A 338 -17.96 26.00 8.72
C VAL A 338 -18.37 25.07 7.58
N ASP A 339 -18.94 25.64 6.52
CA ASP A 339 -19.24 24.92 5.28
C ASP A 339 -17.96 24.73 4.42
N SER A 340 -16.82 25.36 4.75
CA SER A 340 -15.54 25.26 4.02
C SER A 340 -15.09 23.83 3.84
N LYS A 341 -14.49 23.61 2.69
CA LYS A 341 -14.32 22.30 2.08
C LYS A 341 -12.88 21.79 2.20
N HIS A 342 -11.94 22.66 2.57
CA HIS A 342 -10.56 22.35 2.91
C HIS A 342 -10.43 21.80 4.34
N THR A 343 -9.25 21.28 4.71
CA THR A 343 -8.93 21.06 6.13
C THR A 343 -8.83 22.43 6.83
N VAL A 344 -9.45 22.51 8.00
CA VAL A 344 -9.51 23.73 8.83
C VAL A 344 -9.02 23.46 10.25
N PHE A 345 -9.33 22.30 10.84
CA PHE A 345 -8.89 21.96 12.21
C PHE A 345 -7.37 21.95 12.41
N ASP A 346 -6.59 21.73 11.35
CA ASP A 346 -5.12 21.79 11.30
C ASP A 346 -4.56 23.22 11.45
N VAL A 347 -5.39 24.24 11.27
CA VAL A 347 -4.99 25.66 11.32
C VAL A 347 -5.86 26.45 12.30
N LEU A 348 -7.05 25.96 12.65
CA LEU A 348 -7.99 26.55 13.59
C LEU A 348 -7.53 26.45 15.04
N SER A 349 -6.80 25.39 15.39
CA SER A 349 -6.36 25.11 16.76
C SER A 349 -5.60 26.26 17.42
N GLN A 350 -4.65 26.86 16.72
CA GLN A 350 -3.85 28.00 17.21
C GLN A 350 -4.71 29.23 17.57
N PHE A 351 -5.88 29.38 16.94
CA PHE A 351 -6.76 30.53 17.19
C PHE A 351 -7.64 30.34 18.42
N LEU A 352 -7.76 29.12 18.95
CA LEU A 352 -8.59 28.79 20.12
C LEU A 352 -7.96 29.27 21.44
N THR A 353 -6.64 29.47 21.46
CA THR A 353 -5.86 30.04 22.58
C THR A 353 -5.22 31.39 22.23
N ASN A 354 -5.75 32.09 21.22
CA ASN A 354 -5.26 33.40 20.79
C ASN A 354 -5.39 34.46 21.89
N SER A 355 -4.50 35.45 21.89
CA SER A 355 -4.52 36.59 22.82
C SER A 355 -5.73 37.52 22.68
N ASP A 356 -6.44 37.45 21.54
CA ASP A 356 -7.70 38.17 21.33
C ASP A 356 -8.89 37.27 21.74
N GLU A 357 -9.50 37.64 22.87
CA GLU A 357 -10.65 36.98 23.51
C GLU A 357 -11.79 36.70 22.50
N TRP A 358 -12.03 37.60 21.54
CA TRP A 358 -13.11 37.45 20.57
C TRP A 358 -12.75 36.58 19.38
N VAL A 359 -11.50 36.61 18.92
CA VAL A 359 -11.02 35.70 17.88
C VAL A 359 -11.03 34.26 18.40
N ALA A 360 -10.68 34.05 19.67
CA ALA A 360 -10.80 32.76 20.33
C ALA A 360 -12.26 32.28 20.42
N MET A 361 -13.20 33.17 20.78
CA MET A 361 -14.65 32.85 20.77
C MET A 361 -15.13 32.43 19.38
N ALA A 362 -14.79 33.19 18.33
CA ALA A 362 -15.15 32.89 16.96
C ALA A 362 -14.56 31.55 16.47
N ALA A 363 -13.29 31.27 16.79
CA ALA A 363 -12.64 30.01 16.45
C ALA A 363 -13.32 28.81 17.13
N ALA A 364 -13.74 28.98 18.39
CA ALA A 364 -14.42 27.95 19.17
C ALA A 364 -15.85 27.69 18.65
N GLU A 365 -16.59 28.72 18.23
CA GLU A 365 -17.88 28.53 17.55
C GLU A 365 -17.73 27.81 16.19
N VAL A 366 -16.72 28.19 15.38
CA VAL A 366 -16.37 27.48 14.12
C VAL A 366 -16.10 26.01 14.40
N TYR A 367 -15.34 25.68 15.45
CA TYR A 367 -15.03 24.30 15.83
C TYR A 367 -16.31 23.50 16.12
N VAL A 368 -17.19 24.02 16.99
CA VAL A 368 -18.43 23.33 17.40
C VAL A 368 -19.35 23.13 16.19
N ARG A 369 -19.64 24.19 15.42
CA ARG A 369 -20.55 24.12 14.26
C ARG A 369 -20.03 23.19 13.16
N ARG A 370 -18.73 23.16 12.92
CA ARG A 370 -18.10 22.28 11.92
C ARG A 370 -18.12 20.81 12.36
N SER A 371 -17.81 20.54 13.63
CA SER A 371 -17.78 19.19 14.21
C SER A 371 -19.18 18.58 14.31
N TYR A 372 -20.15 19.36 14.78
CA TYR A 372 -21.53 18.91 15.04
C TYR A 372 -22.50 19.14 13.87
N ARG A 373 -22.00 19.33 12.63
CA ARG A 373 -22.81 19.59 11.43
C ARG A 373 -23.92 18.55 11.14
N ALA A 374 -23.76 17.33 11.63
CA ALA A 374 -24.75 16.25 11.50
C ALA A 374 -25.88 16.29 12.55
N TYR A 375 -25.78 17.18 13.54
CA TYR A 375 -26.68 17.31 14.67
C TYR A 375 -27.50 18.59 14.56
N ALA A 376 -28.67 18.61 15.20
CA ALA A 376 -29.40 19.85 15.40
C ALA A 376 -28.77 20.57 16.61
N LEU A 377 -28.08 21.67 16.34
CA LEU A 377 -27.59 22.62 17.35
C LEU A 377 -28.72 23.59 17.70
N GLU A 378 -28.95 23.80 19.00
CA GLU A 378 -29.86 24.82 19.50
C GLU A 378 -29.07 26.10 19.86
N ASN A 379 -29.07 26.48 21.13
CA ASN A 379 -28.34 27.64 21.64
C ASN A 379 -26.89 27.28 21.93
N ILE A 380 -25.99 28.23 21.66
CA ILE A 380 -24.58 28.24 22.05
C ILE A 380 -24.42 29.39 23.06
N SER A 381 -23.83 29.10 24.22
CA SER A 381 -23.48 30.08 25.26
C SER A 381 -21.98 30.25 25.37
N TYR A 382 -21.55 31.49 25.61
CA TYR A 382 -20.16 31.91 25.70
C TYR A 382 -19.88 32.39 27.12
N ASP A 383 -18.98 31.69 27.79
CA ASP A 383 -18.40 32.08 29.08
C ASP A 383 -16.89 32.29 28.91
N PHE A 384 -16.25 32.95 29.88
CA PHE A 384 -14.79 33.11 29.92
C PHE A 384 -14.25 32.71 31.30
N HIS A 385 -13.06 32.12 31.34
CA HIS A 385 -12.40 31.83 32.61
C HIS A 385 -11.84 33.12 33.26
N GLU A 386 -12.02 33.29 34.58
CA GLU A 386 -11.75 34.55 35.28
C GLU A 386 -10.29 35.01 35.23
N HIS A 387 -9.34 34.06 35.19
CA HIS A 387 -7.90 34.34 35.19
C HIS A 387 -7.25 34.21 33.81
N GLU A 388 -7.50 33.10 33.12
CA GLU A 388 -6.90 32.77 31.81
C GLU A 388 -7.49 33.58 30.64
N LYS A 389 -8.73 34.08 30.81
CA LYS A 389 -9.57 34.72 29.78
C LYS A 389 -9.82 33.87 28.52
N LEU A 390 -9.65 32.57 28.61
CA LEU A 390 -9.99 31.65 27.52
C LEU A 390 -11.51 31.39 27.48
N PRO A 391 -12.11 31.23 26.28
CA PRO A 391 -13.55 31.06 26.13
C PRO A 391 -13.98 29.61 26.44
N ILE A 392 -14.90 29.45 27.39
CA ILE A 392 -15.60 28.19 27.65
C ILE A 392 -16.93 28.24 26.91
N ILE A 393 -17.12 27.34 25.94
CA ILE A 393 -18.34 27.30 25.13
C ILE A 393 -19.18 26.09 25.52
N SER A 394 -20.47 26.31 25.78
CA SER A 394 -21.45 25.24 25.97
C SER A 394 -22.57 25.30 24.93
N TRP A 395 -23.01 24.13 24.44
CA TRP A 395 -24.08 24.04 23.43
C TRP A 395 -25.02 22.89 23.70
N ASN A 396 -26.30 23.09 23.36
CA ASN A 396 -27.28 22.02 23.32
C ASN A 396 -27.31 21.37 21.93
N PHE A 397 -27.31 20.04 21.89
CA PHE A 397 -27.47 19.29 20.65
C PHE A 397 -28.41 18.10 20.82
N GLN A 398 -29.15 17.81 19.76
CA GLN A 398 -29.84 16.54 19.56
C GLN A 398 -29.26 15.82 18.34
N LEU A 399 -29.33 14.49 18.34
CA LEU A 399 -29.26 13.76 17.07
C LEU A 399 -30.38 14.32 16.20
N ALA A 400 -30.04 14.96 15.09
CA ALA A 400 -31.06 15.44 14.16
C ALA A 400 -31.96 14.24 13.82
N SER A 401 -33.27 14.40 13.96
CA SER A 401 -34.17 13.60 13.13
C SER A 401 -33.65 13.76 11.71
N VAL A 402 -33.51 12.67 10.94
CA VAL A 402 -32.89 12.72 9.60
C VAL A 402 -33.59 13.72 8.66
N SER A 403 -34.77 14.21 9.07
CA SER A 403 -35.51 15.37 8.57
C SER A 403 -35.01 16.77 9.01
N GLN A 404 -33.82 16.95 9.60
CA GLN A 404 -33.28 18.25 10.07
C GLN A 404 -31.75 18.46 9.91
N ALA A 405 -31.01 17.52 9.31
CA ALA A 405 -29.71 17.88 8.74
C ALA A 405 -29.91 18.90 7.60
N PRO A 406 -28.89 19.65 7.12
CA PRO A 406 -29.01 20.57 5.98
C PRO A 406 -29.13 19.82 4.64
N ALA A 407 -30.21 19.03 4.54
CA ALA A 407 -30.67 18.20 3.45
C ALA A 407 -32.13 17.73 3.73
N SER A 408 -32.93 18.52 4.46
CA SER A 408 -34.32 18.16 4.76
C SER A 408 -35.15 19.30 5.36
N ALA A 409 -36.05 19.86 4.54
CA ALA A 409 -37.34 20.39 4.99
C ALA A 409 -38.45 19.39 4.58
N TYR A 410 -39.72 19.72 4.85
CA TYR A 410 -40.94 18.98 4.44
C TYR A 410 -41.46 17.84 5.36
N SER A 411 -41.82 18.24 6.59
CA SER A 411 -43.10 18.00 7.30
C SER A 411 -43.84 16.64 7.38
N LYS A 412 -44.09 16.26 8.65
CA LYS A 412 -45.36 15.81 9.30
C LYS A 412 -45.89 14.36 9.20
N LYS A 413 -46.11 13.78 10.41
CA LYS A 413 -47.20 12.88 10.91
C LYS A 413 -47.67 11.71 10.03
N ASP A 414 -47.78 10.45 10.46
CA ASP A 414 -48.13 9.86 11.76
C ASP A 414 -47.64 8.40 11.82
N SER A 415 -47.36 7.86 13.01
CA SER A 415 -47.64 6.47 13.44
C SER A 415 -46.94 6.13 14.76
N ALA A 416 -47.70 5.59 15.71
CA ALA A 416 -47.15 5.02 16.95
C ALA A 416 -46.74 3.56 16.70
N ASN A 417 -45.44 3.30 16.57
CA ASN A 417 -44.71 2.07 16.92
C ASN A 417 -43.33 2.11 16.23
N SER A 418 -42.32 2.61 16.94
CA SER A 418 -40.92 2.53 16.52
C SER A 418 -40.10 2.06 17.70
N MET A 419 -39.64 0.82 17.63
CA MET A 419 -38.71 0.23 18.59
C MET A 419 -37.38 1.01 18.55
N ASN A 420 -36.83 1.24 19.73
CA ASN A 420 -35.42 1.49 20.06
C ASN A 420 -34.43 1.83 18.92
N ARG A 421 -33.97 3.07 18.90
CA ARG A 421 -32.86 3.55 18.04
C ARG A 421 -31.58 3.68 18.86
N ALA A 422 -30.44 3.40 18.23
CA ALA A 422 -29.15 3.81 18.75
C ALA A 422 -29.15 5.34 18.91
N ALA A 423 -29.01 5.80 20.15
CA ALA A 423 -29.21 7.20 20.50
C ALA A 423 -27.90 8.00 20.43
N SER A 424 -26.75 7.33 20.32
CA SER A 424 -25.45 7.97 20.07
C SER A 424 -24.78 7.45 18.80
N VAL A 425 -23.84 8.26 18.33
CA VAL A 425 -23.25 8.28 16.99
C VAL A 425 -21.85 7.68 16.97
N SER A 426 -21.11 7.89 18.07
CA SER A 426 -19.77 7.33 18.30
C SER A 426 -19.79 6.03 19.11
N ASP A 427 -20.94 5.67 19.68
CA ASP A 427 -21.10 4.51 20.56
C ASP A 427 -22.53 3.97 20.45
N LEU A 428 -22.62 2.81 19.81
CA LEU A 428 -23.84 2.15 19.34
C LEU A 428 -24.50 1.30 20.43
N SER A 429 -23.83 1.07 21.56
CA SER A 429 -24.33 0.28 22.68
C SER A 429 -25.52 0.95 23.39
N TYR A 430 -25.64 2.27 23.26
CA TYR A 430 -26.63 3.08 23.96
C TYR A 430 -27.88 3.32 23.10
N VAL A 431 -28.98 2.80 23.60
CA VAL A 431 -30.27 2.70 22.93
C VAL A 431 -31.34 3.29 23.85
N THR A 432 -32.16 4.21 23.35
CA THR A 432 -33.21 4.86 24.16
C THR A 432 -34.60 4.63 23.58
N ASP A 433 -35.58 4.44 24.47
CA ASP A 433 -37.00 4.44 24.13
C ASP A 433 -37.44 5.81 23.58
N ASN A 434 -38.43 5.79 22.68
CA ASN A 434 -38.89 6.98 21.94
C ASN A 434 -39.58 8.06 22.78
N SER A 435 -39.80 7.83 24.09
CA SER A 435 -40.49 8.76 24.99
C SER A 435 -39.57 9.85 25.57
N ASP A 436 -38.28 9.57 25.76
CA ASP A 436 -37.34 10.45 26.47
C ASP A 436 -36.36 11.16 25.51
N LYS A 437 -36.85 12.21 24.83
CA LYS A 437 -35.98 13.14 24.09
C LYS A 437 -35.30 14.12 25.05
N LYS A 438 -34.27 13.65 25.77
CA LYS A 438 -33.42 14.52 26.60
C LYS A 438 -32.44 15.32 25.70
N ASN A 439 -32.38 16.64 25.88
CA ASN A 439 -31.33 17.47 25.28
C ASN A 439 -29.96 17.07 25.85
N ARG A 440 -28.92 17.04 25.00
CA ARG A 440 -27.54 16.81 25.45
C ARG A 440 -26.77 18.12 25.44
N THR A 441 -26.02 18.34 26.48
CA THR A 441 -25.04 19.43 26.58
C THR A 441 -23.67 18.97 26.13
N GLY A 442 -23.01 19.80 25.33
CA GLY A 442 -21.59 19.73 25.03
C GLY A 442 -20.86 20.91 25.65
N VAL A 443 -19.61 20.72 26.08
CA VAL A 443 -18.70 21.79 26.53
C VAL A 443 -17.36 21.69 25.79
N LEU A 444 -16.79 22.84 25.43
CA LEU A 444 -15.49 23.00 24.80
C LEU A 444 -14.61 23.86 25.70
N VAL A 445 -13.44 23.33 26.06
CA VAL A 445 -12.46 23.96 26.96
C VAL A 445 -11.12 24.06 26.23
N PRO A 446 -10.70 25.24 25.76
CA PRO A 446 -9.36 25.45 25.23
C PRO A 446 -8.36 25.74 26.36
N VAL A 447 -7.14 25.22 26.22
CA VAL A 447 -6.08 25.25 27.22
C VAL A 447 -4.73 25.51 26.55
N LYS A 448 -3.89 26.34 27.18
CA LYS A 448 -2.55 26.66 26.69
C LYS A 448 -1.61 25.48 26.89
N HIS A 449 -1.31 25.06 28.12
CA HIS A 449 -0.45 23.91 28.39
C HIS A 449 -1.23 22.67 28.87
N ILE A 450 -0.65 21.48 28.74
CA ILE A 450 -1.26 20.24 29.24
C ILE A 450 -1.41 20.23 30.78
N ASP A 451 -0.54 20.93 31.50
CA ASP A 451 -0.61 21.00 32.97
C ASP A 451 -1.71 21.96 33.48
N ASP A 452 -2.19 22.91 32.65
CA ASP A 452 -3.28 23.85 33.02
C ASP A 452 -4.69 23.23 32.84
N VAL A 453 -4.75 21.95 32.44
CA VAL A 453 -5.99 21.28 32.03
C VAL A 453 -6.96 21.08 33.19
N GLU A 454 -6.47 20.76 34.39
CA GLU A 454 -7.33 20.43 35.55
C GLU A 454 -8.20 21.62 35.97
N ASP A 455 -7.59 22.79 36.18
CA ASP A 455 -8.29 24.04 36.54
C ASP A 455 -9.35 24.43 35.48
N MET A 456 -8.95 24.40 34.21
CA MET A 456 -9.83 24.77 33.09
C MET A 456 -10.96 23.74 32.87
N LEU A 457 -10.68 22.45 33.09
CA LEU A 457 -11.68 21.38 33.00
C LEU A 457 -12.71 21.50 34.11
N LEU A 458 -12.30 21.77 35.36
CA LEU A 458 -13.21 22.01 36.48
C LEU A 458 -14.18 23.17 36.17
N ALA A 459 -13.67 24.32 35.73
CA ALA A 459 -14.48 25.46 35.31
C ALA A 459 -15.46 25.13 34.16
N GLY A 460 -15.08 24.22 33.25
CA GLY A 460 -15.95 23.70 32.20
C GLY A 460 -17.02 22.73 32.72
N LEU A 461 -16.70 21.88 33.70
CA LEU A 461 -17.62 20.92 34.30
C LEU A 461 -18.68 21.61 35.18
N GLU A 462 -18.36 22.72 35.85
CA GLU A 462 -19.36 23.52 36.59
C GLU A 462 -20.51 24.04 35.71
N LYS A 463 -20.26 24.26 34.40
CA LYS A 463 -21.29 24.65 33.44
C LYS A 463 -22.24 23.51 33.08
N LEU A 464 -21.84 22.26 33.27
CA LEU A 464 -22.72 21.09 33.19
C LEU A 464 -23.48 20.96 34.52
N GLN A 465 -24.60 21.68 34.65
CA GLN A 465 -25.38 21.74 35.89
C GLN A 465 -25.60 20.36 36.54
N PRO A 466 -25.21 20.17 37.82
CA PRO A 466 -25.48 18.93 38.53
C PRO A 466 -27.00 18.82 38.77
N THR A 467 -27.64 17.87 38.08
CA THR A 467 -29.08 17.63 38.27
C THR A 467 -29.30 16.88 39.60
N ASP A 468 -29.50 17.64 40.68
CA ASP A 468 -29.83 17.18 42.03
C ASP A 468 -29.00 15.96 42.52
N ALA A 469 -27.77 16.20 43.00
CA ALA A 469 -26.95 15.20 43.69
C ALA A 469 -27.65 14.55 44.92
N ILE A 470 -28.73 15.16 45.41
CA ILE A 470 -29.60 14.67 46.49
C ILE A 470 -30.59 13.61 45.96
N SER A 471 -30.98 13.67 44.69
CA SER A 471 -31.93 12.74 44.05
C SER A 471 -31.27 11.43 43.57
N PHE A 472 -30.03 11.49 43.09
CA PHE A 472 -29.33 10.29 42.59
C PHE A 472 -29.08 9.25 43.69
N LYS A 473 -28.73 9.69 44.91
CA LYS A 473 -28.49 8.79 46.06
C LYS A 473 -29.73 8.05 46.56
N THR A 474 -30.94 8.44 46.15
CA THR A 474 -32.21 7.86 46.67
C THR A 474 -32.93 6.92 45.71
N SER A 475 -32.53 6.79 44.43
CA SER A 475 -33.28 6.00 43.44
C SER A 475 -32.67 4.64 43.04
N GLY A 476 -31.39 4.38 43.34
CA GLY A 476 -30.71 3.12 43.01
C GLY A 476 -30.59 2.80 41.51
N LYS A 477 -30.89 3.75 40.62
CA LYS A 477 -30.69 3.60 39.17
C LYS A 477 -29.25 3.86 38.77
N VAL A 478 -28.76 3.09 37.80
CA VAL A 478 -27.46 3.32 37.15
C VAL A 478 -27.44 4.72 36.54
N PRO A 479 -26.37 5.52 36.72
CA PRO A 479 -26.26 6.85 36.12
C PRO A 479 -26.29 6.78 34.59
N GLU A 480 -27.13 7.60 33.98
CA GLU A 480 -27.27 7.68 32.52
C GLU A 480 -26.37 8.79 31.97
N TYR A 481 -25.22 8.42 31.41
CA TYR A 481 -24.24 9.38 30.88
C TYR A 481 -24.69 9.95 29.53
N THR A 482 -24.90 11.27 29.46
CA THR A 482 -25.43 11.97 28.27
C THR A 482 -24.51 13.05 27.70
N ASN A 483 -23.67 13.66 28.54
CA ASN A 483 -23.00 14.93 28.23
C ASN A 483 -21.66 14.69 27.50
N VAL A 484 -21.13 15.69 26.82
CA VAL A 484 -19.87 15.58 26.07
C VAL A 484 -18.92 16.72 26.44
N VAL A 485 -17.66 16.41 26.66
CA VAL A 485 -16.60 17.40 26.90
C VAL A 485 -15.51 17.26 25.85
N ASN A 486 -15.07 18.37 25.28
CA ASN A 486 -13.94 18.45 24.38
C ASN A 486 -12.90 19.42 24.97
N VAL A 487 -11.70 18.94 25.25
CA VAL A 487 -10.57 19.73 25.78
C VAL A 487 -9.57 19.92 24.65
N ILE A 488 -9.17 21.15 24.36
CA ILE A 488 -8.14 21.46 23.34
C ILE A 488 -6.87 21.89 24.05
N VAL A 489 -5.74 21.25 23.72
CA VAL A 489 -4.42 21.56 24.29
C VAL A 489 -3.52 22.03 23.15
N THR A 490 -2.93 23.22 23.30
CA THR A 490 -2.08 23.83 22.24
C THR A 490 -0.58 23.76 22.51
N GLY A 491 -0.16 23.52 23.75
CA GLY A 491 1.23 23.36 24.18
C GLY A 491 1.47 22.06 24.95
N ILE A 492 2.53 21.37 24.57
CA ILE A 492 3.06 20.14 25.20
C ILE A 492 4.59 20.24 25.34
N GLU A 493 5.09 21.45 25.62
CA GLU A 493 6.53 21.71 25.65
C GLU A 493 7.21 20.91 26.77
N GLY A 494 8.24 20.14 26.41
CA GLY A 494 8.92 19.22 27.33
C GLY A 494 8.42 17.77 27.30
N ILE A 495 7.42 17.44 26.47
CA ILE A 495 6.97 16.06 26.21
C ILE A 495 7.32 15.67 24.77
N GLU A 496 8.19 14.68 24.58
CA GLU A 496 8.65 14.27 23.24
C GLU A 496 7.87 13.07 22.67
N SER A 497 7.24 12.24 23.53
CA SER A 497 6.52 11.03 23.10
C SER A 497 5.00 11.15 23.16
N GLU A 498 4.30 10.55 22.19
CA GLU A 498 2.83 10.38 22.24
C GLU A 498 2.39 9.51 23.44
N ASP A 499 3.22 8.56 23.86
CA ASP A 499 2.91 7.70 25.02
C ASP A 499 2.99 8.47 26.35
N GLU A 500 3.85 9.49 26.46
CA GLU A 500 3.93 10.38 27.63
C GLU A 500 2.75 11.37 27.68
N VAL A 501 2.33 11.90 26.52
CA VAL A 501 1.08 12.68 26.43
C VAL A 501 -0.11 11.83 26.86
N LEU A 502 -0.16 10.56 26.45
CA LEU A 502 -1.21 9.62 26.85
C LEU A 502 -1.17 9.26 28.34
N SER A 503 0.01 9.10 28.95
CA SER A 503 0.09 8.85 30.40
C SER A 503 -0.42 10.06 31.19
N ARG A 504 -0.01 11.28 30.81
CA ARG A 504 -0.51 12.51 31.45
C ARG A 504 -2.02 12.67 31.34
N ILE A 505 -2.60 12.38 30.17
CA ILE A 505 -4.06 12.41 30.01
C ILE A 505 -4.74 11.33 30.87
N GLN A 506 -4.13 10.15 31.04
CA GLN A 506 -4.65 9.10 31.92
C GLN A 506 -4.60 9.49 33.40
N ASP A 507 -3.53 10.16 33.85
CA ASP A 507 -3.41 10.71 35.20
C ASP A 507 -4.57 11.70 35.46
N ILE A 508 -4.75 12.70 34.58
CA ILE A 508 -5.83 13.71 34.68
C ILE A 508 -7.22 13.07 34.70
N ILE A 509 -7.47 12.03 33.90
CA ILE A 509 -8.76 11.31 33.87
C ILE A 509 -8.98 10.46 35.13
N SER A 510 -7.92 9.91 35.70
CA SER A 510 -7.97 9.19 36.98
C SER A 510 -8.38 10.13 38.11
N ASP A 511 -7.73 11.30 38.17
CA ASP A 511 -7.91 12.26 39.26
C ASP A 511 -9.26 13.02 39.15
N MET A 512 -9.71 13.38 37.94
CA MET A 512 -11.01 14.01 37.67
C MET A 512 -12.16 13.01 37.45
N GLY A 513 -11.94 11.72 37.75
CA GLY A 513 -12.87 10.65 37.42
C GLY A 513 -14.22 10.74 38.13
N GLU A 514 -14.29 11.29 39.35
CA GLU A 514 -15.56 11.47 40.08
C GLU A 514 -16.36 12.66 39.54
N GLU A 515 -15.70 13.77 39.25
CA GLU A 515 -16.25 15.01 38.70
C GLU A 515 -16.90 14.73 37.33
N LEU A 516 -16.21 14.01 36.45
CA LEU A 516 -16.73 13.57 35.16
C LEU A 516 -17.97 12.67 35.31
N ARG A 517 -18.00 11.78 36.31
CA ARG A 517 -19.19 10.96 36.61
C ARG A 517 -20.34 11.81 37.16
N ASN A 518 -20.07 12.76 38.04
CA ASN A 518 -21.06 13.66 38.64
C ASN A 518 -21.71 14.60 37.61
N ALA A 519 -20.92 15.09 36.63
CA ALA A 519 -21.39 15.90 35.51
C ALA A 519 -22.07 15.08 34.38
N ALA A 520 -22.34 13.79 34.62
CA ALA A 520 -22.94 12.84 33.68
C ALA A 520 -22.25 12.82 32.29
N VAL A 521 -20.93 13.03 32.27
CA VAL A 521 -20.13 13.02 31.04
C VAL A 521 -20.10 11.60 30.48
N ARG A 522 -20.36 11.48 29.19
CA ARG A 522 -20.32 10.20 28.49
C ARG A 522 -18.99 9.97 27.80
N ARG A 523 -18.47 11.02 27.18
CA ARG A 523 -17.17 10.99 26.50
C ARG A 523 -16.46 12.31 26.74
N ILE A 524 -15.17 12.21 27.03
CA ILE A 524 -14.24 13.33 27.02
C ILE A 524 -13.26 13.14 25.86
N THR A 525 -13.04 14.20 25.08
CA THR A 525 -12.14 14.19 23.92
C THR A 525 -11.02 15.18 24.16
N PHE A 526 -9.78 14.71 24.22
CA PHE A 526 -8.58 15.55 24.24
C PHE A 526 -8.12 15.79 22.81
N VAL A 527 -7.94 17.04 22.44
CA VAL A 527 -7.57 17.52 21.10
C VAL A 527 -6.22 18.22 21.22
N VAL A 528 -5.14 17.46 21.04
CA VAL A 528 -3.76 17.97 21.14
C VAL A 528 -3.35 18.52 19.78
N ALA A 529 -2.99 19.81 19.76
CA ALA A 529 -2.65 20.55 18.56
C ALA A 529 -1.39 21.40 18.81
N ASP A 530 -0.26 20.69 18.89
CA ASP A 530 1.09 21.15 19.17
C ASP A 530 1.71 21.99 18.04
N ASN A 531 1.49 21.58 16.80
CA ASN A 531 2.17 22.12 15.63
C ASN A 531 1.17 22.68 14.60
N VAL A 532 1.36 23.95 14.19
CA VAL A 532 0.48 24.61 13.22
C VAL A 532 0.56 23.91 11.86
N GLY A 533 -0.60 23.59 11.27
CA GLY A 533 -0.71 22.88 9.99
C GLY A 533 -0.66 21.35 10.10
N VAL A 534 -0.42 20.83 11.30
CA VAL A 534 -0.51 19.40 11.62
C VAL A 534 -1.93 19.15 12.16
N TYR A 535 -2.72 18.31 11.49
CA TYR A 535 -4.11 18.04 11.89
C TYR A 535 -4.22 17.52 13.34
N PRO A 536 -5.10 18.03 14.21
CA PRO A 536 -5.03 17.74 15.65
C PRO A 536 -5.09 16.24 15.98
N LYS A 537 -4.41 15.84 17.05
CA LYS A 537 -4.50 14.48 17.60
C LYS A 537 -5.67 14.39 18.57
N TYR A 538 -6.65 13.55 18.22
CA TYR A 538 -7.83 13.30 19.04
C TYR A 538 -7.64 12.03 19.88
N TYR A 539 -7.89 12.12 21.18
CA TYR A 539 -7.96 10.97 22.10
C TYR A 539 -9.30 11.01 22.83
N THR A 540 -10.13 9.97 22.65
CA THR A 540 -11.48 9.93 23.21
C THR A 540 -11.59 8.86 24.27
N PHE A 541 -12.10 9.23 25.44
CA PHE A 541 -12.28 8.34 26.57
C PHE A 541 -13.76 8.26 26.91
N THR A 542 -14.28 7.05 27.14
CA THR A 542 -15.72 6.80 27.26
C THR A 542 -16.11 6.18 28.60
N ALA A 543 -17.15 6.72 29.23
CA ALA A 543 -17.76 6.20 30.45
C ALA A 543 -18.21 4.72 30.28
N PRO A 544 -18.29 3.91 31.35
CA PRO A 544 -18.19 4.29 32.76
C PRO A 544 -16.75 4.46 33.29
N ASP A 545 -15.80 3.69 32.73
CA ASP A 545 -14.43 3.57 33.26
C ASP A 545 -13.45 4.57 32.63
N TYR A 546 -13.90 5.38 31.67
CA TYR A 546 -13.09 6.33 30.89
C TYR A 546 -11.82 5.71 30.27
N VAL A 547 -11.94 4.48 29.78
CA VAL A 547 -10.89 3.84 28.97
C VAL A 547 -10.85 4.50 27.58
N GLU A 548 -9.65 4.63 27.02
CA GLU A 548 -9.45 5.22 25.69
C GLU A 548 -10.08 4.36 24.58
N ASN A 549 -11.01 4.94 23.84
CA ASN A 549 -11.59 4.35 22.64
C ASN A 549 -10.66 4.55 21.43
N LYS A 550 -9.61 3.72 21.36
CA LYS A 550 -8.59 3.76 20.30
C LYS A 550 -9.17 3.70 18.88
N VAL A 551 -10.33 3.07 18.68
CA VAL A 551 -10.99 2.94 17.36
C VAL A 551 -11.32 4.29 16.70
N ILE A 552 -11.59 5.31 17.53
CA ILE A 552 -11.88 6.68 17.09
C ILE A 552 -10.72 7.66 17.42
N ARG A 553 -9.51 7.15 17.68
CA ARG A 553 -8.32 8.00 17.84
C ARG A 553 -8.04 8.77 16.53
N HIS A 554 -7.63 10.03 16.67
CA HIS A 554 -7.34 10.99 15.61
C HIS A 554 -8.53 11.32 14.68
N ILE A 555 -9.77 11.08 15.12
CA ILE A 555 -10.98 11.62 14.48
C ILE A 555 -11.91 12.24 15.54
N GLU A 556 -12.49 13.39 15.22
CA GLU A 556 -13.57 14.00 16.02
C GLU A 556 -14.76 13.00 16.15
N PRO A 557 -15.14 12.58 17.37
CA PRO A 557 -16.21 11.61 17.59
C PRO A 557 -17.59 12.00 17.05
N ALA A 558 -17.86 13.29 16.80
CA ALA A 558 -19.06 13.74 16.09
C ALA A 558 -19.06 13.38 14.59
N LEU A 559 -17.89 13.16 13.98
CA LEU A 559 -17.72 12.77 12.57
C LEU A 559 -17.51 11.27 12.37
N ALA A 560 -17.13 10.52 13.42
CA ALA A 560 -16.77 9.09 13.32
C ALA A 560 -17.85 8.17 12.70
N PHE A 561 -19.15 8.49 12.82
CA PHE A 561 -20.21 7.70 12.18
C PHE A 561 -20.15 7.73 10.66
N GLN A 562 -19.57 8.77 10.06
CA GLN A 562 -19.39 8.87 8.61
C GLN A 562 -18.46 7.76 8.10
N LEU A 563 -17.69 7.12 8.98
CA LEU A 563 -16.87 5.94 8.70
C LEU A 563 -17.63 4.60 8.84
N GLU A 564 -18.93 4.56 9.20
CA GLU A 564 -19.73 3.33 9.32
C GLU A 564 -19.02 2.14 10.02
N LEU A 565 -18.33 2.41 11.13
CA LEU A 565 -17.49 1.41 11.82
C LEU A 565 -18.30 0.21 12.36
N ALA A 566 -19.62 0.39 12.58
CA ALA A 566 -20.58 -0.67 12.88
C ALA A 566 -20.43 -1.90 11.97
N ARG A 567 -20.16 -1.68 10.67
CA ARG A 567 -20.08 -2.78 9.70
C ARG A 567 -18.83 -3.64 9.84
N LEU A 568 -17.89 -3.27 10.71
CA LEU A 568 -16.70 -4.05 11.06
C LEU A 568 -16.91 -4.97 12.28
N GLU A 569 -18.15 -5.10 12.79
CA GLU A 569 -18.49 -5.88 14.00
C GLU A 569 -17.90 -7.32 14.04
N ASN A 570 -17.78 -7.98 12.89
CA ASN A 570 -17.22 -9.34 12.75
C ASN A 570 -15.68 -9.42 12.94
N PHE A 571 -15.02 -8.28 13.11
CA PHE A 571 -13.56 -8.17 13.18
C PHE A 571 -13.12 -7.48 14.47
N ASP A 572 -11.96 -7.87 14.97
CA ASP A 572 -11.20 -7.10 15.95
C ASP A 572 -10.37 -6.06 15.20
N ILE A 573 -10.70 -4.79 15.44
CA ILE A 573 -10.16 -3.67 14.68
C ILE A 573 -9.12 -2.89 15.48
N LYS A 574 -8.00 -2.60 14.83
CA LYS A 574 -6.89 -1.81 15.35
C LYS A 574 -6.58 -0.68 14.34
N PRO A 575 -6.62 0.59 14.74
CA PRO A 575 -6.24 1.67 13.85
C PRO A 575 -4.74 1.58 13.52
N ILE A 576 -4.38 1.95 12.29
CA ILE A 576 -3.01 2.30 11.89
C ILE A 576 -3.01 3.77 11.55
N PHE A 577 -2.19 4.52 12.28
CA PHE A 577 -2.07 5.96 12.10
C PHE A 577 -1.23 6.25 10.85
N THR A 578 -1.70 7.21 10.06
CA THR A 578 -1.05 7.65 8.82
C THR A 578 -0.93 9.17 8.84
N ASP A 579 0.05 9.70 8.11
CA ASP A 579 0.30 11.15 8.07
C ASP A 579 -0.90 11.93 7.51
N ASN A 580 -1.61 11.35 6.54
CA ASN A 580 -2.84 11.93 6.00
C ASN A 580 -4.06 11.57 6.88
N ARG A 581 -4.29 12.38 7.92
CA ARG A 581 -5.33 12.17 8.93
C ARG A 581 -6.79 12.25 8.42
N ASN A 582 -7.03 12.46 7.12
CA ASN A 582 -8.35 12.26 6.49
C ASN A 582 -8.62 10.80 6.10
N ILE A 583 -7.61 9.93 6.20
CA ILE A 583 -7.63 8.52 5.84
C ILE A 583 -7.43 7.68 7.10
N HIS A 584 -8.43 6.86 7.41
CA HIS A 584 -8.41 5.98 8.58
C HIS A 584 -8.22 4.55 8.09
N VAL A 585 -7.01 4.00 8.30
CA VAL A 585 -6.69 2.61 7.99
C VAL A 585 -6.92 1.77 9.24
N TYR A 586 -7.73 0.72 9.12
CA TYR A 586 -7.98 -0.24 10.19
C TYR A 586 -7.40 -1.60 9.80
N GLU A 587 -6.41 -2.07 10.56
CA GLU A 587 -6.03 -3.48 10.60
C GLU A 587 -7.19 -4.23 11.26
N ALA A 588 -7.75 -5.20 10.56
CA ALA A 588 -8.92 -5.97 11.01
C ALA A 588 -8.58 -7.45 10.96
N ILE A 589 -8.78 -8.14 12.09
CA ILE A 589 -8.58 -9.58 12.22
C ILE A 589 -9.95 -10.22 12.47
N GLY A 590 -10.33 -11.23 11.67
CA GLY A 590 -11.64 -11.88 11.82
C GLY A 590 -11.76 -12.61 13.15
N LYS A 591 -12.79 -12.31 13.93
CA LYS A 591 -13.04 -12.93 15.26
C LYS A 591 -13.13 -14.46 15.22
N ASN A 592 -13.62 -14.99 14.10
CA ASN A 592 -13.75 -16.43 13.86
C ASN A 592 -12.48 -17.08 13.28
N SER A 593 -11.50 -16.31 12.79
CA SER A 593 -10.26 -16.85 12.25
C SER A 593 -9.13 -15.82 12.23
N PRO A 594 -8.02 -16.01 12.96
CA PRO A 594 -6.88 -15.12 12.93
C PRO A 594 -6.14 -15.11 11.58
N SER A 595 -6.48 -16.02 10.66
CA SER A 595 -5.98 -16.02 9.28
C SER A 595 -6.68 -15.02 8.36
N ASP A 596 -7.80 -14.43 8.79
CA ASP A 596 -8.53 -13.40 8.07
C ASP A 596 -8.06 -11.99 8.49
N LYS A 597 -6.82 -11.66 8.13
CA LYS A 597 -6.25 -10.31 8.27
C LYS A 597 -6.56 -9.46 7.04
N ARG A 598 -7.17 -8.29 7.25
CA ARG A 598 -7.52 -7.31 6.22
C ARG A 598 -7.16 -5.89 6.64
N PHE A 599 -7.03 -5.01 5.66
CA PHE A 599 -6.99 -3.57 5.85
C PHE A 599 -8.29 -2.96 5.30
N PHE A 600 -9.06 -2.34 6.19
CA PHE A 600 -10.21 -1.52 5.83
C PHE A 600 -9.78 -0.05 5.86
N THR A 601 -9.58 0.54 4.69
CA THR A 601 -9.25 1.96 4.57
C THR A 601 -10.52 2.76 4.35
N ARG A 602 -10.73 3.78 5.18
CA ARG A 602 -11.94 4.61 5.15
C ARG A 602 -11.57 6.08 5.02
N GLY A 603 -12.11 6.75 4.00
CA GLY A 603 -11.86 8.16 3.73
C GLY A 603 -13.16 8.96 3.60
N ILE A 604 -13.14 10.20 4.06
CA ILE A 604 -14.26 11.15 3.96
C ILE A 604 -13.87 12.27 3.00
N ILE A 605 -14.60 12.40 1.89
CA ILE A 605 -14.40 13.50 0.94
C ILE A 605 -15.27 14.69 1.36
N ARG A 606 -14.60 15.81 1.65
CA ARG A 606 -15.17 17.15 1.80
C ARG A 606 -14.79 17.91 0.53
N THR A 607 -15.78 18.46 -0.17
CA THR A 607 -15.67 18.72 -1.61
C THR A 607 -15.46 20.20 -1.90
N GLY A 608 -14.30 20.60 -2.42
CA GLY A 608 -13.91 21.99 -2.75
C GLY A 608 -14.96 22.82 -3.50
N VAL A 609 -14.73 24.14 -3.61
CA VAL A 609 -15.58 24.99 -4.48
C VAL A 609 -15.46 24.44 -5.89
N ILE A 610 -16.59 24.04 -6.47
CA ILE A 610 -16.65 23.56 -7.85
C ILE A 610 -16.72 24.81 -8.71
N SER A 611 -15.72 25.02 -9.55
CA SER A 611 -15.75 26.07 -10.58
C SER A 611 -16.85 25.76 -11.59
N ASP A 612 -17.66 26.75 -11.97
CA ASP A 612 -18.77 26.57 -12.93
C ASP A 612 -18.32 26.05 -14.32
N GLU A 613 -17.02 26.12 -14.63
CA GLU A 613 -16.40 25.56 -15.84
C GLU A 613 -16.23 24.02 -15.82
N VAL A 614 -16.31 23.38 -14.66
CA VAL A 614 -16.05 21.93 -14.48
C VAL A 614 -17.34 21.20 -14.14
N SER A 615 -17.70 20.17 -14.90
CA SER A 615 -18.90 19.40 -14.60
C SER A 615 -18.76 18.65 -13.27
N ILE A 616 -19.88 18.46 -12.55
CA ILE A 616 -19.87 17.73 -11.27
C ILE A 616 -19.32 16.30 -11.46
N LYS A 617 -19.54 15.69 -12.63
CA LYS A 617 -18.97 14.40 -13.02
C LYS A 617 -17.44 14.43 -13.04
N GLU A 618 -16.83 15.39 -13.73
CA GLU A 618 -15.37 15.54 -13.79
C GLU A 618 -14.78 15.85 -12.42
N TYR A 619 -15.48 16.65 -11.62
CA TYR A 619 -15.11 16.96 -10.25
C TYR A 619 -15.10 15.70 -9.35
N LEU A 620 -16.16 14.88 -9.39
CA LEU A 620 -16.24 13.60 -8.67
C LEU A 620 -15.10 12.66 -9.08
N ILE A 621 -14.82 12.55 -10.37
CA ILE A 621 -13.71 11.74 -10.90
C ILE A 621 -12.36 12.27 -10.38
N ALA A 622 -12.14 13.59 -10.40
CA ALA A 622 -10.90 14.20 -9.96
C ALA A 622 -10.62 13.96 -8.46
N GLU A 623 -11.60 14.20 -7.58
CA GLU A 623 -11.44 13.99 -6.13
C GLU A 623 -11.37 12.51 -5.76
N SER A 624 -12.18 11.64 -6.38
CA SER A 624 -12.03 10.20 -6.17
C SER A 624 -10.65 9.73 -6.58
N ASN A 625 -10.12 10.20 -7.72
CA ASN A 625 -8.77 9.86 -8.17
C ASN A 625 -7.70 10.39 -7.20
N ARG A 626 -7.87 11.58 -6.64
CA ARG A 626 -6.96 12.17 -5.64
C ARG A 626 -6.96 11.35 -4.35
N LEU A 627 -8.11 11.18 -3.71
CA LEU A 627 -8.22 10.40 -2.48
C LEU A 627 -7.78 8.94 -2.68
N MET A 628 -8.11 8.32 -3.81
CA MET A 628 -7.64 6.95 -4.10
C MET A 628 -6.12 6.90 -4.26
N SER A 629 -5.49 7.91 -4.85
CA SER A 629 -4.03 7.99 -4.89
C SER A 629 -3.46 8.08 -3.47
N ASP A 630 -3.95 9.02 -2.66
CA ASP A 630 -3.56 9.19 -1.25
C ASP A 630 -3.75 7.90 -0.42
N ILE A 631 -4.87 7.18 -0.62
CA ILE A 631 -5.19 5.90 0.05
C ILE A 631 -4.20 4.81 -0.36
N LEU A 632 -3.98 4.62 -1.66
CA LEU A 632 -3.06 3.59 -2.16
C LEU A 632 -1.61 3.92 -1.78
N ASP A 633 -1.28 5.21 -1.62
CA ASP A 633 0.04 5.66 -1.17
C ASP A 633 0.24 5.38 0.33
N ALA A 634 -0.74 5.70 1.16
CA ALA A 634 -0.74 5.34 2.58
C ALA A 634 -0.68 3.81 2.79
N MET A 635 -1.45 3.04 2.02
CA MET A 635 -1.42 1.56 2.05
C MET A 635 -0.11 0.96 1.50
N GLU A 636 0.63 1.68 0.66
CA GLU A 636 1.95 1.26 0.17
C GLU A 636 3.09 1.54 1.18
N ILE A 637 2.90 2.50 2.09
CA ILE A 637 3.80 2.76 3.23
C ILE A 637 3.60 1.73 4.35
N ILE A 638 2.34 1.32 4.59
CA ILE A 638 1.98 0.33 5.61
C ILE A 638 2.45 -1.07 5.19
N ASP A 639 2.96 -1.87 6.15
CA ASP A 639 3.23 -3.28 5.92
C ASP A 639 1.91 -4.08 5.76
N THR A 640 1.48 -4.20 4.50
CA THR A 640 0.28 -4.94 4.11
C THR A 640 0.51 -6.46 4.00
N SER A 641 1.63 -6.98 4.51
CA SER A 641 1.97 -8.41 4.49
C SER A 641 0.87 -9.30 5.08
N ASN A 642 0.66 -10.45 4.42
CA ASN A 642 -0.33 -11.47 4.74
C ASN A 642 -1.80 -11.00 4.76
N SER A 643 -2.10 -9.82 4.21
CA SER A 643 -3.49 -9.37 4.03
C SER A 643 -4.14 -9.90 2.75
N ASP A 644 -5.47 -10.00 2.79
CA ASP A 644 -6.33 -10.47 1.70
C ASP A 644 -7.71 -9.80 1.85
N LEU A 645 -8.48 -9.71 0.77
CA LEU A 645 -9.78 -9.01 0.74
C LEU A 645 -9.73 -7.57 1.31
N ASN A 646 -8.67 -6.81 1.05
CA ASN A 646 -8.57 -5.42 1.50
C ASN A 646 -9.69 -4.58 0.88
N HIS A 647 -10.19 -3.59 1.62
CA HIS A 647 -11.41 -2.88 1.29
C HIS A 647 -11.25 -1.37 1.46
N ILE A 648 -11.73 -0.60 0.48
CA ILE A 648 -11.71 0.86 0.52
C ILE A 648 -13.15 1.39 0.61
N PHE A 649 -13.43 2.25 1.58
CA PHE A 649 -14.72 2.93 1.74
C PHE A 649 -14.54 4.45 1.60
N ILE A 650 -15.29 5.06 0.69
CA ILE A 650 -15.25 6.50 0.40
C ILE A 650 -16.64 7.09 0.64
N ASN A 651 -16.75 8.04 1.57
CA ASN A 651 -18.00 8.74 1.86
C ASN A 651 -17.90 10.21 1.43
N PHE A 652 -18.69 10.61 0.45
CA PHE A 652 -18.84 12.01 0.05
C PHE A 652 -19.83 12.71 0.99
N SER A 653 -19.35 13.69 1.75
CA SER A 653 -20.18 14.37 2.76
C SER A 653 -21.18 15.38 2.17
N THR A 654 -21.13 15.66 0.86
CA THR A 654 -21.98 16.68 0.21
C THR A 654 -23.02 16.07 -0.71
N VAL A 655 -24.14 16.79 -0.85
CA VAL A 655 -25.20 16.47 -1.81
C VAL A 655 -24.83 17.02 -3.19
N PHE A 656 -25.03 16.23 -4.23
CA PHE A 656 -24.77 16.58 -5.62
C PHE A 656 -26.03 16.44 -6.49
N ASN A 657 -26.17 17.29 -7.50
CA ASN A 657 -27.24 17.19 -8.51
C ASN A 657 -26.73 16.40 -9.74
N VAL A 658 -26.67 15.06 -9.63
CA VAL A 658 -26.09 14.15 -10.64
C VAL A 658 -26.96 12.90 -10.74
N LEU A 659 -27.12 12.37 -11.96
CA LEU A 659 -27.90 11.16 -12.20
C LEU A 659 -27.12 9.88 -11.82
N PRO A 660 -27.78 8.82 -11.31
CA PRO A 660 -27.12 7.54 -10.97
C PRO A 660 -26.25 6.94 -12.09
N GLU A 661 -26.70 7.06 -13.35
CA GLU A 661 -25.98 6.56 -14.53
C GLU A 661 -24.68 7.34 -14.81
N GLU A 662 -24.67 8.64 -14.50
CA GLU A 662 -23.47 9.49 -14.64
C GLU A 662 -22.43 9.18 -13.56
N VAL A 663 -22.90 8.82 -12.35
CA VAL A 663 -22.08 8.33 -11.24
C VAL A 663 -21.47 6.95 -11.55
N GLU A 664 -22.25 6.04 -12.14
CA GLU A 664 -21.74 4.75 -12.62
C GLU A 664 -20.64 4.93 -13.68
N ALA A 665 -20.91 5.75 -14.70
CA ALA A 665 -19.95 6.05 -15.77
C ALA A 665 -18.69 6.79 -15.27
N ALA A 666 -18.76 7.53 -14.16
CA ALA A 666 -17.59 8.11 -13.50
C ALA A 666 -16.68 7.02 -12.92
N PHE A 667 -17.25 6.01 -12.25
CA PHE A 667 -16.51 4.97 -11.55
C PHE A 667 -16.06 3.78 -12.41
N GLU A 668 -16.57 3.62 -13.64
CA GLU A 668 -16.00 2.64 -14.58
C GLU A 668 -14.54 3.00 -14.93
N SER A 669 -14.28 4.29 -15.24
CA SER A 669 -12.93 4.81 -15.58
C SER A 669 -11.91 4.71 -14.44
N PHE A 670 -12.39 4.73 -13.19
CA PHE A 670 -11.60 4.74 -11.96
C PHE A 670 -10.80 3.44 -11.78
N LEU A 671 -11.40 2.30 -12.14
CA LEU A 671 -10.84 0.97 -11.88
C LEU A 671 -9.82 0.55 -12.93
N GLU A 672 -9.99 0.98 -14.18
CA GLU A 672 -8.98 0.79 -15.22
C GLU A 672 -7.68 1.54 -14.85
N ARG A 673 -7.80 2.73 -14.26
CA ARG A 673 -6.66 3.56 -13.85
C ARG A 673 -5.87 2.96 -12.68
N PHE A 674 -6.54 2.50 -11.63
CA PHE A 674 -5.87 2.01 -10.41
C PHE A 674 -5.76 0.49 -10.29
N GLY A 675 -6.37 -0.29 -11.20
CA GLY A 675 -6.50 -1.75 -11.07
C GLY A 675 -5.21 -2.50 -10.78
N ARG A 676 -4.06 -2.09 -11.37
CA ARG A 676 -2.75 -2.70 -11.08
C ARG A 676 -2.29 -2.47 -9.63
N ARG A 677 -2.48 -1.24 -9.11
CA ARG A 677 -2.10 -0.88 -7.74
C ARG A 677 -3.03 -1.55 -6.72
N LEU A 678 -4.34 -1.52 -6.97
CA LEU A 678 -5.35 -2.23 -6.19
C LEU A 678 -5.03 -3.73 -6.10
N TRP A 679 -4.71 -4.37 -7.22
CA TRP A 679 -4.35 -5.79 -7.27
C TRP A 679 -3.08 -6.12 -6.49
N ARG A 680 -2.05 -5.28 -6.58
CA ARG A 680 -0.80 -5.41 -5.81
C ARG A 680 -1.05 -5.29 -4.30
N LEU A 681 -1.88 -4.34 -3.89
CA LEU A 681 -2.30 -4.13 -2.50
C LEU A 681 -3.42 -5.08 -2.03
N ARG A 682 -3.78 -6.10 -2.82
CA ARG A 682 -4.86 -7.07 -2.51
C ARG A 682 -6.21 -6.42 -2.17
N VAL A 683 -6.48 -5.24 -2.73
CA VAL A 683 -7.79 -4.56 -2.61
C VAL A 683 -8.75 -5.20 -3.59
N THR A 684 -9.73 -5.94 -3.08
CA THR A 684 -10.74 -6.64 -3.88
C THR A 684 -12.09 -5.94 -3.89
N GLY A 685 -12.34 -5.03 -2.93
CA GLY A 685 -13.59 -4.31 -2.78
C GLY A 685 -13.38 -2.81 -2.60
N ALA A 686 -14.20 -2.01 -3.28
CA ALA A 686 -14.33 -0.59 -3.03
C ALA A 686 -15.81 -0.24 -2.90
N GLU A 687 -16.15 0.59 -1.93
CA GLU A 687 -17.52 1.04 -1.68
C GLU A 687 -17.55 2.56 -1.62
N ILE A 688 -18.44 3.18 -2.40
CA ILE A 688 -18.54 4.62 -2.51
C ILE A 688 -19.96 5.05 -2.17
N ARG A 689 -20.09 6.00 -1.25
CA ARG A 689 -21.37 6.58 -0.80
C ARG A 689 -21.45 8.06 -1.20
N ILE A 690 -22.50 8.42 -1.91
CA ILE A 690 -22.79 9.79 -2.40
C ILE A 690 -24.25 10.12 -2.10
N SER A 691 -24.55 11.37 -1.75
CA SER A 691 -25.93 11.86 -1.71
C SER A 691 -26.27 12.55 -3.05
N CYS A 692 -27.25 12.04 -3.79
CA CYS A 692 -27.73 12.60 -5.05
C CYS A 692 -29.08 13.30 -4.85
N ILE A 693 -29.41 14.29 -5.68
CA ILE A 693 -30.77 14.89 -5.74
C ILE A 693 -31.59 14.15 -6.80
N ASP A 694 -32.79 13.70 -6.45
CA ASP A 694 -33.75 13.22 -7.43
C ASP A 694 -34.38 14.40 -8.18
N GLN A 695 -34.20 14.45 -9.50
CA GLN A 695 -34.73 15.51 -10.37
C GLN A 695 -36.27 15.56 -10.38
N ALA A 696 -36.96 14.45 -10.06
CA ALA A 696 -38.43 14.40 -10.07
C ALA A 696 -39.06 14.92 -8.77
N THR A 697 -38.42 14.69 -7.61
CA THR A 697 -38.97 15.07 -6.29
C THR A 697 -38.21 16.21 -5.60
N GLY A 698 -37.02 16.57 -6.09
CA GLY A 698 -36.10 17.49 -5.43
C GLY A 698 -35.51 16.97 -4.11
N GLN A 699 -35.77 15.71 -3.75
CA GLN A 699 -35.33 15.14 -2.48
C GLN A 699 -33.91 14.53 -2.62
N PRO A 700 -33.04 14.74 -1.63
CA PRO A 700 -31.75 14.06 -1.59
C PRO A 700 -31.93 12.60 -1.18
N PHE A 701 -31.38 11.67 -1.96
CA PHE A 701 -31.30 10.25 -1.64
C PHE A 701 -29.83 9.78 -1.61
N PRO A 702 -29.42 8.94 -0.65
CA PRO A 702 -28.10 8.33 -0.68
C PRO A 702 -28.05 7.22 -1.73
N LEU A 703 -27.03 7.29 -2.56
CA LEU A 703 -26.62 6.29 -3.55
C LEU A 703 -25.32 5.65 -3.07
N ARG A 704 -25.24 4.32 -3.22
CA ARG A 704 -24.07 3.52 -2.84
C ARG A 704 -23.65 2.64 -4.02
N ALA A 705 -22.42 2.78 -4.46
CA ALA A 705 -21.80 1.91 -5.45
C ALA A 705 -20.88 0.92 -4.73
N ILE A 706 -21.15 -0.37 -4.86
CA ILE A 706 -20.30 -1.46 -4.38
C ILE A 706 -19.57 -2.04 -5.59
N ILE A 707 -18.24 -2.02 -5.54
CA ILE A 707 -17.36 -2.44 -6.62
C ILE A 707 -16.54 -3.63 -6.11
N ASN A 708 -16.69 -4.79 -6.75
CA ASN A 708 -16.01 -6.02 -6.38
C ASN A 708 -15.16 -6.55 -7.54
N ASN A 709 -13.90 -6.89 -7.29
CA ASN A 709 -12.99 -7.54 -8.23
C ASN A 709 -12.25 -8.70 -7.52
N VAL A 710 -12.98 -9.80 -7.30
CA VAL A 710 -12.47 -10.99 -6.59
C VAL A 710 -11.48 -11.79 -7.45
N SER A 711 -11.66 -11.80 -8.78
CA SER A 711 -10.83 -12.57 -9.72
C SER A 711 -9.57 -11.82 -10.20
N GLY A 712 -9.49 -10.51 -9.97
CA GLY A 712 -8.46 -9.61 -10.49
C GLY A 712 -8.75 -9.04 -11.88
N TYR A 713 -9.53 -9.73 -12.70
CA TYR A 713 -9.81 -9.36 -14.10
C TYR A 713 -11.26 -8.91 -14.35
N VAL A 714 -12.20 -9.38 -13.51
CA VAL A 714 -13.64 -9.12 -13.67
C VAL A 714 -14.10 -8.19 -12.56
N VAL A 715 -14.26 -6.93 -12.91
CA VAL A 715 -14.97 -5.95 -12.08
C VAL A 715 -16.48 -6.21 -12.17
N LYS A 716 -17.14 -6.23 -11.02
CA LYS A 716 -18.60 -6.15 -10.89
C LYS A 716 -18.94 -4.88 -10.12
N SER A 717 -19.68 -3.97 -10.76
CA SER A 717 -20.25 -2.78 -10.14
C SER A 717 -21.71 -3.06 -9.80
N GLU A 718 -22.12 -2.77 -8.56
CA GLU A 718 -23.48 -2.94 -8.06
C GLU A 718 -23.96 -1.61 -7.45
N LEU A 719 -24.99 -0.98 -8.05
CA LEU A 719 -25.55 0.28 -7.55
C LEU A 719 -26.81 0.06 -6.71
N TYR A 720 -26.87 0.79 -5.60
CA TYR A 720 -27.96 0.75 -4.62
C TYR A 720 -28.41 2.15 -4.22
N MET A 721 -29.70 2.29 -3.95
CA MET A 721 -30.30 3.43 -3.25
C MET A 721 -30.61 3.04 -1.80
N GLU A 722 -30.31 3.91 -0.85
CA GLU A 722 -30.74 3.75 0.54
C GLU A 722 -32.21 4.22 0.66
N ILE A 723 -33.13 3.29 0.93
CA ILE A 723 -34.58 3.57 1.02
C ILE A 723 -35.16 2.94 2.29
N LYS A 724 -36.16 3.58 2.91
CA LYS A 724 -36.88 2.97 4.03
C LYS A 724 -37.84 1.88 3.56
N ASN A 725 -37.77 0.72 4.19
CA ASN A 725 -38.77 -0.33 4.03
C ASN A 725 -40.10 0.03 4.72
N THR A 726 -41.13 -0.81 4.58
CA THR A 726 -42.43 -0.62 5.23
C THR A 726 -42.40 -0.68 6.76
N LYS A 727 -41.30 -1.13 7.37
CA LYS A 727 -41.05 -1.11 8.82
C LYS A 727 -40.30 0.15 9.28
N GLY A 728 -39.91 1.03 8.37
CA GLY A 728 -39.15 2.26 8.65
C GLY A 728 -37.63 2.07 8.75
N GLU A 729 -37.11 0.86 8.50
CA GLU A 729 -35.68 0.55 8.49
C GLU A 729 -35.06 0.90 7.14
N TRP A 730 -33.83 1.43 7.13
CA TRP A 730 -33.10 1.72 5.90
C TRP A 730 -32.50 0.45 5.29
N VAL A 731 -32.86 0.16 4.03
CA VAL A 731 -32.39 -1.00 3.27
C VAL A 731 -31.81 -0.57 1.91
N PHE A 732 -30.93 -1.41 1.36
CA PHE A 732 -30.41 -1.24 0.02
C PHE A 732 -31.40 -1.70 -1.04
N LYS A 733 -31.78 -0.82 -1.98
CA LYS A 733 -32.55 -1.18 -3.18
C LYS A 733 -31.66 -1.08 -4.41
N SER A 734 -31.40 -2.20 -5.09
CA SER A 734 -30.58 -2.18 -6.31
C SER A 734 -31.24 -1.37 -7.42
N ILE A 735 -30.41 -0.66 -8.20
CA ILE A 735 -30.77 -0.05 -9.48
C ILE A 735 -30.44 -1.08 -10.57
N GLY A 736 -31.42 -1.43 -11.41
CA GLY A 736 -31.23 -2.46 -12.44
C GLY A 736 -31.31 -3.88 -11.90
N ALA A 737 -30.24 -4.66 -12.06
CA ALA A 737 -30.21 -6.08 -11.65
C ALA A 737 -30.12 -6.23 -10.11
N PRO A 738 -30.74 -7.27 -9.51
CA PRO A 738 -30.54 -7.57 -8.08
C PRO A 738 -29.09 -7.96 -7.81
N GLY A 739 -28.37 -7.13 -7.05
CA GLY A 739 -27.00 -7.40 -6.61
C GLY A 739 -26.92 -8.06 -5.23
N SER A 740 -25.71 -8.39 -4.78
CA SER A 740 -25.38 -9.11 -3.54
C SER A 740 -26.11 -8.63 -2.26
N MET A 741 -26.24 -7.32 -2.07
CA MET A 741 -26.81 -6.68 -0.88
C MET A 741 -28.30 -6.29 -1.01
N HIS A 742 -29.02 -6.78 -2.02
CA HIS A 742 -30.42 -6.39 -2.28
C HIS A 742 -31.35 -6.62 -1.07
N LEU A 743 -32.12 -5.59 -0.70
CA LEU A 743 -33.05 -5.52 0.44
C LEU A 743 -32.45 -5.82 1.83
N ARG A 744 -31.11 -5.82 1.97
CA ARG A 744 -30.44 -5.92 3.27
C ARG A 744 -30.38 -4.56 3.97
N SER A 745 -30.29 -4.58 5.30
CA SER A 745 -30.12 -3.38 6.12
C SER A 745 -28.81 -2.66 5.79
N ILE A 746 -28.80 -1.32 5.81
CA ILE A 746 -27.57 -0.54 5.61
C ILE A 746 -26.50 -0.82 6.68
N ALA A 747 -26.91 -1.30 7.86
CA ALA A 747 -26.02 -1.64 8.97
C ALA A 747 -25.42 -3.06 8.87
N THR A 748 -25.72 -3.82 7.81
CA THR A 748 -25.24 -5.22 7.66
C THR A 748 -23.69 -5.27 7.69
N PRO A 749 -23.09 -6.04 8.62
CA PRO A 749 -21.64 -6.11 8.74
C PRO A 749 -20.99 -6.90 7.61
N TYR A 750 -19.72 -6.60 7.32
CA TYR A 750 -18.96 -7.30 6.28
C TYR A 750 -18.76 -8.78 6.67
N PRO A 751 -18.90 -9.73 5.73
CA PRO A 751 -18.75 -11.15 6.02
C PRO A 751 -17.29 -11.54 6.28
N ALA A 752 -17.12 -12.54 7.15
CA ALA A 752 -15.86 -13.25 7.33
C ALA A 752 -15.43 -13.98 6.04
N LYS A 753 -14.16 -14.38 5.95
CA LYS A 753 -13.55 -14.97 4.75
C LYS A 753 -14.22 -16.26 4.29
N GLU A 754 -14.58 -16.32 3.01
CA GLU A 754 -15.05 -17.55 2.35
C GLU A 754 -14.01 -18.66 2.42
N SER A 755 -14.44 -19.92 2.54
CA SER A 755 -13.57 -21.11 2.51
C SER A 755 -12.75 -21.24 1.20
N LEU A 756 -13.24 -20.64 0.10
CA LEU A 756 -12.57 -20.59 -1.19
C LEU A 756 -11.46 -19.53 -1.26
N GLN A 757 -11.54 -18.46 -0.47
CA GLN A 757 -10.63 -17.31 -0.62
C GLN A 757 -9.16 -17.66 -0.31
N PRO A 758 -8.80 -18.48 0.70
CA PRO A 758 -7.42 -18.94 0.88
C PRO A 758 -6.86 -19.68 -0.35
N LYS A 759 -7.71 -20.38 -1.11
CA LYS A 759 -7.32 -21.03 -2.37
C LYS A 759 -7.11 -19.99 -3.47
N ARG A 760 -7.99 -18.99 -3.61
CA ARG A 760 -7.79 -17.85 -4.53
C ARG A 760 -6.46 -17.14 -4.26
N TYR A 761 -6.21 -16.79 -2.99
CA TYR A 761 -4.96 -16.16 -2.55
C TYR A 761 -3.72 -16.98 -2.93
N LYS A 762 -3.74 -18.30 -2.70
CA LYS A 762 -2.64 -19.22 -3.09
C LYS A 762 -2.44 -19.24 -4.62
N ALA A 763 -3.50 -19.29 -5.42
CA ALA A 763 -3.42 -19.24 -6.87
C ALA A 763 -2.83 -17.91 -7.38
N HIS A 764 -3.28 -16.78 -6.82
CA HIS A 764 -2.81 -15.45 -7.20
C HIS A 764 -1.36 -15.17 -6.77
N ASN A 765 -0.88 -15.74 -5.66
CA ASN A 765 0.53 -15.71 -5.30
C ASN A 765 1.39 -16.56 -6.25
N MET A 766 0.82 -17.58 -6.91
CA MET A 766 1.45 -18.33 -7.98
C MET A 766 1.24 -17.71 -9.38
N GLY A 767 0.71 -16.49 -9.46
CA GLY A 767 0.54 -15.75 -10.72
C GLY A 767 -0.57 -16.26 -11.64
N THR A 768 -1.52 -17.07 -11.14
CA THR A 768 -2.63 -17.62 -11.94
C THR A 768 -3.99 -17.28 -11.34
N THR A 769 -5.02 -17.34 -12.18
CA THR A 769 -6.42 -17.36 -11.76
C THR A 769 -6.72 -18.68 -11.04
N TYR A 770 -7.61 -18.64 -10.03
CA TYR A 770 -8.10 -19.84 -9.36
C TYR A 770 -9.11 -20.59 -10.25
N VAL A 771 -9.16 -21.92 -10.08
CA VAL A 771 -9.82 -22.81 -11.05
C VAL A 771 -11.31 -22.51 -11.27
N TYR A 772 -12.03 -22.10 -10.22
CA TYR A 772 -13.46 -21.78 -10.30
C TYR A 772 -13.78 -20.34 -10.72
N ASP A 773 -12.76 -19.47 -10.88
CA ASP A 773 -12.97 -18.11 -11.40
C ASP A 773 -12.79 -18.05 -12.94
N PHE A 774 -12.20 -19.07 -13.57
CA PHE A 774 -12.10 -19.16 -15.04
C PHE A 774 -13.44 -19.09 -15.79
N PRO A 775 -14.54 -19.73 -15.35
CA PRO A 775 -15.85 -19.59 -15.99
C PRO A 775 -16.31 -18.14 -16.11
N GLU A 776 -16.00 -17.28 -15.15
CA GLU A 776 -16.31 -15.84 -15.22
C GLU A 776 -15.45 -15.13 -16.29
N LEU A 777 -14.17 -15.52 -16.44
CA LEU A 777 -13.32 -15.03 -17.54
C LEU A 777 -13.86 -15.44 -18.91
N PHE A 778 -14.35 -16.68 -19.06
CA PHE A 778 -15.00 -17.12 -20.30
C PHE A 778 -16.29 -16.34 -20.56
N ARG A 779 -17.12 -16.09 -19.55
CA ARG A 779 -18.30 -15.21 -19.67
C ARG A 779 -17.92 -13.83 -20.17
N GLN A 780 -16.98 -13.15 -19.52
CA GLN A 780 -16.55 -11.81 -19.90
C GLN A 780 -15.93 -11.77 -21.30
N ALA A 781 -15.16 -12.80 -21.70
CA ALA A 781 -14.61 -12.92 -23.04
C ALA A 781 -15.70 -13.08 -24.11
N VAL A 782 -16.73 -13.91 -23.86
CA VAL A 782 -17.88 -14.07 -24.75
C VAL A 782 -18.69 -12.76 -24.84
N THR A 783 -18.95 -12.08 -23.72
CA THR A 783 -19.60 -10.75 -23.72
C THR A 783 -18.80 -9.71 -24.51
N SER A 784 -17.47 -9.71 -24.40
CA SER A 784 -16.59 -8.84 -25.20
C SER A 784 -16.68 -9.15 -26.70
N LEU A 785 -16.78 -10.42 -27.06
CA LEU A 785 -16.92 -10.89 -28.44
C LEU A 785 -18.27 -10.45 -29.04
N TRP A 786 -19.37 -10.57 -28.28
CA TRP A 786 -20.68 -9.99 -28.66
C TRP A 786 -20.62 -8.47 -28.84
N LYS A 787 -20.05 -7.72 -27.86
CA LYS A 787 -19.86 -6.25 -27.96
C LYS A 787 -19.06 -5.83 -29.20
N LYS A 788 -18.10 -6.64 -29.66
CA LYS A 788 -17.33 -6.39 -30.90
C LYS A 788 -18.13 -6.69 -32.16
N HIS A 789 -18.93 -7.76 -32.16
CA HIS A 789 -19.65 -8.23 -33.34
C HIS A 789 -20.93 -7.42 -33.61
N ALA A 790 -21.63 -6.93 -32.58
CA ALA A 790 -22.87 -6.19 -32.74
C ALA A 790 -22.92 -4.98 -31.79
N LYS A 791 -22.75 -3.78 -32.35
CA LYS A 791 -22.90 -2.52 -31.61
C LYS A 791 -24.36 -2.20 -31.24
N ASP A 792 -25.30 -2.63 -32.09
CA ASP A 792 -26.72 -2.23 -32.01
C ASP A 792 -27.70 -3.40 -31.74
N SER A 793 -27.20 -4.62 -31.51
CA SER A 793 -28.06 -5.78 -31.18
C SER A 793 -28.12 -6.02 -29.68
N LYS A 794 -29.29 -6.42 -29.18
CA LYS A 794 -29.46 -6.83 -27.78
C LYS A 794 -28.62 -8.08 -27.50
N ILE A 795 -27.56 -7.91 -26.72
CA ILE A 795 -26.78 -9.03 -26.16
C ILE A 795 -27.74 -9.90 -25.33
N PRO A 796 -27.73 -11.24 -25.49
CA PRO A 796 -28.50 -12.13 -24.63
C PRO A 796 -28.17 -11.91 -23.14
N LYS A 797 -29.15 -12.05 -22.25
CA LYS A 797 -28.91 -11.83 -20.81
C LYS A 797 -27.94 -12.86 -20.22
N ASP A 798 -28.03 -14.11 -20.70
CA ASP A 798 -27.27 -15.24 -20.18
C ASP A 798 -26.35 -15.85 -21.28
N VAL A 799 -25.34 -15.09 -21.72
CA VAL A 799 -24.42 -15.53 -22.80
C VAL A 799 -23.55 -16.76 -22.46
N PHE A 800 -23.42 -17.13 -21.18
CA PHE A 800 -22.49 -18.17 -20.73
C PHE A 800 -22.92 -18.89 -19.45
N VAL A 801 -23.09 -20.20 -19.58
CA VAL A 801 -23.39 -21.19 -18.54
C VAL A 801 -22.14 -22.12 -18.45
N SER A 802 -21.81 -22.71 -17.30
CA SER A 802 -20.56 -23.49 -17.06
C SER A 802 -20.66 -24.67 -16.07
N HIS A 803 -20.52 -25.93 -16.54
CA HIS A 803 -20.55 -27.11 -15.65
C HIS A 803 -19.22 -27.37 -14.96
N GLU A 804 -19.35 -27.91 -13.76
CA GLU A 804 -18.47 -28.93 -13.25
C GLU A 804 -18.98 -30.34 -13.61
N LEU A 805 -18.06 -31.20 -14.04
CA LEU A 805 -18.27 -32.63 -14.23
C LEU A 805 -17.63 -33.35 -13.04
N ILE A 806 -18.33 -34.31 -12.44
CA ILE A 806 -17.79 -35.16 -11.36
C ILE A 806 -17.96 -36.64 -11.73
N ASN A 807 -17.16 -37.50 -11.09
CA ASN A 807 -17.42 -38.94 -11.15
C ASN A 807 -18.69 -39.26 -10.33
N ASP A 808 -19.58 -40.08 -10.88
CA ASP A 808 -20.67 -40.72 -10.14
C ASP A 808 -20.20 -41.98 -9.40
N ASP A 809 -21.05 -42.54 -8.53
CA ASP A 809 -20.74 -43.75 -7.73
C ASP A 809 -20.45 -45.00 -8.58
N ASN A 810 -20.83 -44.99 -9.88
CA ASN A 810 -20.53 -46.05 -10.84
C ASN A 810 -19.27 -45.75 -11.69
N GLY A 811 -18.57 -44.64 -11.41
CA GLY A 811 -17.37 -44.21 -12.10
C GLY A 811 -17.59 -43.50 -13.45
N GLY A 812 -18.83 -43.19 -13.82
CA GLY A 812 -19.21 -42.38 -14.98
C GLY A 812 -19.06 -40.88 -14.72
N LEU A 813 -19.11 -40.04 -15.77
CA LEU A 813 -19.10 -38.58 -15.61
C LEU A 813 -20.52 -38.01 -15.67
N THR A 814 -20.92 -37.35 -14.58
CA THR A 814 -22.22 -36.66 -14.47
C THR A 814 -22.02 -35.19 -14.13
N ALA A 815 -22.96 -34.35 -14.54
CA ALA A 815 -22.90 -32.91 -14.45
C ALA A 815 -23.86 -32.41 -13.35
N VAL A 816 -23.34 -31.71 -12.33
CA VAL A 816 -24.05 -31.48 -11.04
C VAL A 816 -24.14 -30.00 -10.64
N GLU A 817 -25.08 -29.64 -9.76
CA GLU A 817 -25.24 -28.30 -9.18
C GLU A 817 -24.98 -28.35 -7.66
N ARG A 818 -24.07 -27.48 -7.21
CA ARG A 818 -23.61 -27.26 -5.83
C ARG A 818 -23.18 -25.75 -5.75
N GLU A 819 -22.33 -25.29 -4.81
CA GLU A 819 -21.88 -23.88 -4.69
C GLU A 819 -20.81 -23.43 -5.74
N PRO A 820 -20.02 -22.35 -5.58
CA PRO A 820 -18.76 -22.21 -6.33
C PRO A 820 -17.74 -23.25 -5.84
N GLY A 821 -17.07 -23.91 -6.77
CA GLY A 821 -16.51 -25.24 -6.52
C GLY A 821 -17.27 -26.38 -7.22
N SER A 822 -18.28 -26.05 -8.05
CA SER A 822 -19.56 -26.78 -7.96
C SER A 822 -20.77 -26.36 -8.88
N ASN A 823 -20.68 -26.02 -10.19
CA ASN A 823 -21.87 -25.44 -10.93
C ASN A 823 -22.26 -25.98 -12.36
N LYS A 824 -23.20 -25.34 -13.13
CA LYS A 824 -23.99 -25.91 -14.28
C LYS A 824 -23.70 -25.45 -15.74
N VAL A 825 -23.90 -26.36 -16.73
CA VAL A 825 -23.31 -26.61 -18.11
C VAL A 825 -22.58 -25.56 -18.98
N GLY A 826 -21.39 -25.93 -19.53
CA GLY A 826 -20.59 -25.19 -20.54
C GLY A 826 -21.28 -24.98 -21.89
N HIS A 827 -22.28 -24.12 -21.91
CA HIS A 827 -23.04 -23.68 -23.07
C HIS A 827 -22.82 -22.17 -23.24
N CYS A 828 -22.25 -21.77 -24.38
CA CYS A 828 -22.03 -20.36 -24.68
C CYS A 828 -22.78 -19.97 -25.96
N GLU A 829 -23.61 -18.94 -25.85
CA GLU A 829 -24.14 -18.25 -27.01
C GLU A 829 -23.02 -17.39 -27.59
N THR A 830 -22.70 -17.60 -28.86
CA THR A 830 -21.64 -16.88 -29.57
C THR A 830 -22.21 -16.29 -30.86
N PRO A 831 -21.69 -15.19 -31.43
CA PRO A 831 -22.22 -14.62 -32.66
C PRO A 831 -22.25 -15.61 -33.83
N GLU A 832 -21.30 -16.55 -33.89
CA GLU A 832 -21.24 -17.62 -34.90
C GLU A 832 -22.26 -18.74 -34.62
N TYR A 833 -22.60 -18.98 -33.34
CA TYR A 833 -23.62 -19.94 -32.91
C TYR A 833 -24.59 -19.29 -31.90
N PRO A 834 -25.57 -18.49 -32.35
CA PRO A 834 -26.51 -17.79 -31.45
C PRO A 834 -27.50 -18.71 -30.73
N ARG A 835 -27.67 -19.95 -31.19
CA ARG A 835 -28.39 -21.03 -30.46
C ARG A 835 -27.49 -21.77 -29.45
N GLY A 836 -26.29 -21.24 -29.24
CA GLY A 836 -25.26 -21.77 -28.38
C GLY A 836 -24.41 -22.90 -28.96
N ARG A 837 -23.21 -23.02 -28.42
CA ARG A 837 -22.24 -24.09 -28.66
C ARG A 837 -21.74 -24.66 -27.33
N GLN A 838 -21.27 -25.90 -27.36
CA GLN A 838 -20.76 -26.61 -26.18
C GLN A 838 -19.27 -26.93 -26.33
N PHE A 839 -18.56 -26.98 -25.20
CA PHE A 839 -17.18 -27.44 -25.09
C PHE A 839 -16.88 -27.87 -23.64
N ILE A 840 -15.85 -28.70 -23.45
CA ILE A 840 -15.39 -29.13 -22.13
C ILE A 840 -14.12 -28.36 -21.75
N ILE A 841 -14.10 -27.78 -20.55
CA ILE A 841 -12.92 -27.19 -19.94
C ILE A 841 -12.38 -28.19 -18.90
N VAL A 842 -11.10 -28.53 -18.99
CA VAL A 842 -10.37 -29.28 -17.96
C VAL A 842 -9.25 -28.40 -17.43
N ALA A 843 -9.00 -28.40 -16.13
CA ALA A 843 -8.03 -27.53 -15.49
C ALA A 843 -7.38 -28.21 -14.28
N ASN A 844 -6.10 -27.92 -14.03
CA ASN A 844 -5.45 -28.34 -12.79
C ASN A 844 -5.75 -27.34 -11.66
N ASP A 845 -6.15 -27.82 -10.48
CA ASP A 845 -6.15 -26.99 -9.27
C ASP A 845 -4.73 -26.91 -8.68
N ILE A 846 -4.03 -25.82 -9.00
CA ILE A 846 -2.67 -25.55 -8.47
C ILE A 846 -2.65 -25.47 -6.92
N THR A 847 -3.79 -25.24 -6.27
CA THR A 847 -3.88 -25.09 -4.82
C THR A 847 -3.86 -26.45 -4.11
N HIS A 848 -4.34 -27.51 -4.78
CA HIS A 848 -4.34 -28.90 -4.32
C HIS A 848 -3.06 -29.62 -4.77
N LYS A 849 -2.24 -30.13 -3.84
CA LYS A 849 -0.96 -30.83 -4.11
C LYS A 849 -0.12 -30.21 -5.24
N ILE A 850 -0.07 -28.87 -5.30
CA ILE A 850 0.67 -28.06 -6.30
C ILE A 850 0.26 -28.37 -7.75
N GLY A 851 -1.01 -28.76 -7.98
CA GLY A 851 -1.53 -29.17 -9.29
C GLY A 851 -0.80 -30.39 -9.87
N SER A 852 -0.28 -31.28 -9.04
CA SER A 852 0.40 -32.51 -9.47
C SER A 852 -0.59 -33.57 -9.97
N PHE A 853 -0.23 -34.25 -11.05
CA PHE A 853 -0.98 -35.36 -11.63
C PHE A 853 -0.71 -36.65 -10.82
N GLY A 854 -1.67 -37.06 -10.00
CA GLY A 854 -1.74 -38.41 -9.46
C GLY A 854 -2.68 -39.29 -10.29
N PRO A 855 -2.81 -40.59 -9.94
CA PRO A 855 -3.60 -41.54 -10.71
C PRO A 855 -5.08 -41.15 -10.87
N GLU A 856 -5.68 -40.53 -9.85
CA GLU A 856 -7.07 -40.06 -9.87
C GLU A 856 -7.27 -38.87 -10.81
N GLU A 857 -6.34 -37.90 -10.79
CA GLU A 857 -6.37 -36.76 -11.70
C GLU A 857 -6.12 -37.17 -13.15
N ASP A 858 -5.23 -38.13 -13.38
CA ASP A 858 -4.97 -38.72 -14.69
C ASP A 858 -6.22 -39.45 -15.23
N GLU A 859 -6.89 -40.26 -14.41
CA GLU A 859 -8.11 -40.97 -14.81
C GLU A 859 -9.25 -39.99 -15.12
N PHE A 860 -9.46 -38.98 -14.27
CA PHE A 860 -10.47 -37.95 -14.49
C PHE A 860 -10.21 -37.15 -15.78
N PHE A 861 -8.96 -36.75 -16.03
CA PHE A 861 -8.57 -36.08 -17.28
C PHE A 861 -8.83 -36.96 -18.51
N ASN A 862 -8.55 -38.27 -18.42
CA ASN A 862 -8.87 -39.21 -19.49
C ASN A 862 -10.38 -39.28 -19.74
N LYS A 863 -11.20 -39.47 -18.70
CA LYS A 863 -12.67 -39.53 -18.81
C LYS A 863 -13.25 -38.25 -19.43
N CYS A 864 -12.79 -37.06 -19.02
CA CYS A 864 -13.22 -35.81 -19.63
C CYS A 864 -12.83 -35.72 -21.11
N THR A 865 -11.65 -36.22 -21.48
CA THR A 865 -11.18 -36.27 -22.87
C THR A 865 -11.99 -37.27 -23.72
N GLU A 866 -12.35 -38.42 -23.16
CA GLU A 866 -13.19 -39.43 -23.83
C GLU A 866 -14.63 -38.94 -24.00
N LEU A 867 -15.20 -38.23 -23.00
CA LEU A 867 -16.52 -37.61 -23.11
C LEU A 867 -16.56 -36.53 -24.20
N ALA A 868 -15.55 -35.66 -24.26
CA ALA A 868 -15.43 -34.65 -25.31
C ALA A 868 -15.41 -35.27 -26.71
N ARG A 869 -14.63 -36.35 -26.89
CA ARG A 869 -14.57 -37.12 -28.14
C ARG A 869 -15.90 -37.79 -28.48
N LYS A 870 -16.55 -38.44 -27.51
CA LYS A 870 -17.84 -39.12 -27.70
C LYS A 870 -18.96 -38.16 -28.13
N LEU A 871 -18.92 -36.91 -27.66
CA LEU A 871 -19.86 -35.86 -28.01
C LEU A 871 -19.43 -35.05 -29.27
N GLY A 872 -18.22 -35.25 -29.79
CA GLY A 872 -17.66 -34.47 -30.90
C GLY A 872 -17.40 -32.99 -30.58
N ILE A 873 -17.31 -32.63 -29.29
CA ILE A 873 -17.19 -31.24 -28.85
C ILE A 873 -15.73 -30.85 -28.52
N PRO A 874 -15.35 -29.57 -28.66
CA PRO A 874 -14.02 -29.08 -28.33
C PRO A 874 -13.60 -29.35 -26.87
N ARG A 875 -12.30 -29.63 -26.67
CA ARG A 875 -11.66 -29.74 -25.35
C ARG A 875 -10.63 -28.63 -25.13
N VAL A 876 -10.91 -27.75 -24.17
CA VAL A 876 -10.01 -26.71 -23.68
C VAL A 876 -9.29 -27.21 -22.43
N TYR A 877 -7.96 -27.14 -22.41
CA TYR A 877 -7.15 -27.49 -21.23
C TYR A 877 -6.48 -26.23 -20.65
N LEU A 878 -6.65 -26.00 -19.35
CA LEU A 878 -6.00 -24.92 -18.60
C LEU A 878 -4.87 -25.50 -17.75
N SER A 879 -3.64 -25.22 -18.15
CA SER A 879 -2.43 -25.83 -17.61
C SER A 879 -1.79 -24.96 -16.52
N ALA A 880 -1.90 -25.43 -15.27
CA ALA A 880 -1.18 -24.93 -14.10
C ALA A 880 -0.79 -26.11 -13.20
N ASN A 881 0.38 -26.72 -13.44
CA ASN A 881 0.76 -27.99 -12.81
C ASN A 881 2.25 -28.06 -12.42
N SER A 882 2.62 -29.11 -11.70
CA SER A 882 4.00 -29.44 -11.32
C SER A 882 4.51 -30.76 -11.93
N GLY A 883 3.78 -31.32 -12.90
CA GLY A 883 4.06 -32.63 -13.49
C GLY A 883 3.40 -33.78 -12.73
N ALA A 884 3.97 -34.99 -12.85
CA ALA A 884 3.52 -36.17 -12.13
C ALA A 884 3.75 -35.99 -10.61
N ARG A 885 2.84 -36.52 -9.79
CA ARG A 885 2.99 -36.51 -8.34
C ARG A 885 4.16 -37.40 -7.93
N ILE A 886 4.95 -36.87 -7.00
CA ILE A 886 6.04 -37.54 -6.33
C ILE A 886 5.76 -37.53 -4.83
N GLY A 887 6.20 -38.58 -4.13
CA GLY A 887 6.10 -38.67 -2.69
C GLY A 887 7.02 -39.75 -2.14
N ILE A 888 7.04 -39.86 -0.81
CA ILE A 888 7.71 -40.92 -0.06
C ILE A 888 6.71 -41.50 0.94
N ALA A 889 6.97 -42.70 1.44
CA ALA A 889 6.19 -43.31 2.51
C ALA A 889 6.47 -42.61 3.85
N GLU A 890 5.79 -41.48 4.11
CA GLU A 890 5.95 -40.68 5.33
C GLU A 890 5.68 -41.51 6.59
N GLU A 891 4.78 -42.50 6.50
CA GLU A 891 4.44 -43.42 7.58
C GLU A 891 5.62 -44.30 8.03
N LEU A 892 6.67 -44.48 7.21
CA LEU A 892 7.86 -45.24 7.58
C LEU A 892 8.97 -44.38 8.22
N LEU A 893 8.92 -43.05 8.07
CA LEU A 893 9.96 -42.12 8.54
C LEU A 893 10.33 -42.25 10.03
N PRO A 894 9.39 -42.40 10.99
CA PRO A 894 9.76 -42.53 12.41
C PRO A 894 10.26 -43.94 12.78
N TYR A 895 9.98 -44.95 11.95
CA TYR A 895 10.23 -46.36 12.29
C TYR A 895 11.55 -46.89 11.73
N PHE A 896 11.98 -46.48 10.54
CA PHE A 896 13.20 -47.04 9.93
C PHE A 896 14.45 -46.73 10.77
N LYS A 897 15.31 -47.73 10.92
CA LYS A 897 16.63 -47.65 11.57
C LYS A 897 17.73 -47.86 10.52
N VAL A 898 18.92 -47.37 10.83
CA VAL A 898 20.10 -47.44 9.95
C VAL A 898 21.10 -48.43 10.53
N ALA A 899 21.49 -49.45 9.77
CA ALA A 899 22.56 -50.37 10.15
C ALA A 899 23.91 -49.74 9.80
N TRP A 900 24.48 -48.96 10.73
CA TRP A 900 25.79 -48.30 10.54
C TRP A 900 26.94 -49.30 10.35
N ASN A 901 27.99 -48.87 9.63
CA ASN A 901 29.22 -49.65 9.51
C ASN A 901 29.99 -49.73 10.84
N GLU A 902 30.09 -48.60 11.55
CA GLU A 902 30.58 -48.49 12.92
C GLU A 902 29.55 -47.73 13.77
N GLU A 903 29.17 -48.30 14.90
CA GLU A 903 28.18 -47.70 15.80
C GLU A 903 28.77 -46.45 16.48
N GLY A 904 28.02 -45.35 16.46
CA GLY A 904 28.50 -44.04 16.91
C GLY A 904 29.34 -43.24 15.90
N LYS A 905 29.57 -43.76 14.67
CA LYS A 905 30.31 -43.05 13.60
C LYS A 905 29.56 -43.02 12.25
N PRO A 906 28.49 -42.22 12.13
CA PRO A 906 27.68 -42.13 10.90
C PRO A 906 28.47 -41.74 9.64
N GLU A 907 29.57 -40.99 9.80
CA GLU A 907 30.46 -40.54 8.72
C GLU A 907 31.17 -41.70 8.00
N LYS A 908 31.22 -42.88 8.61
CA LYS A 908 31.73 -44.11 7.98
C LYS A 908 30.69 -44.85 7.12
N GLY A 909 29.49 -44.29 6.98
CA GLY A 909 28.42 -44.84 6.15
C GLY A 909 27.65 -45.99 6.82
N PHE A 910 26.70 -46.54 6.06
CA PHE A 910 25.77 -47.58 6.52
C PHE A 910 25.70 -48.76 5.54
N LYS A 911 25.27 -49.91 6.05
CA LYS A 911 25.06 -51.16 5.31
C LYS A 911 23.69 -51.21 4.63
N TYR A 912 22.63 -50.95 5.39
CA TYR A 912 21.23 -51.01 4.94
C TYR A 912 20.27 -50.31 5.93
N LEU A 913 19.01 -50.16 5.52
CA LEU A 913 17.90 -49.72 6.38
C LEU A 913 17.10 -50.93 6.87
N TYR A 914 16.60 -50.89 8.10
CA TYR A 914 15.82 -51.97 8.70
C TYR A 914 14.75 -51.48 9.68
N LEU A 915 13.81 -52.35 10.02
CA LEU A 915 12.85 -52.16 11.11
C LEU A 915 13.19 -53.12 12.25
N THR A 916 12.98 -52.71 13.51
CA THR A 916 13.03 -53.67 14.63
C THR A 916 11.77 -54.53 14.64
N ALA A 917 11.79 -55.65 15.38
CA ALA A 917 10.59 -56.46 15.58
C ALA A 917 9.45 -55.67 16.25
N GLU A 918 9.76 -54.68 17.10
CA GLU A 918 8.78 -53.78 17.73
C GLU A 918 8.20 -52.77 16.74
N ASP A 919 9.05 -52.15 15.92
CA ASP A 919 8.62 -51.23 14.86
C ASP A 919 7.75 -51.96 13.81
N GLN A 920 8.12 -53.19 13.43
CA GLN A 920 7.27 -54.02 12.56
C GLN A 920 5.94 -54.34 13.25
N ALA A 921 5.95 -54.79 14.51
CA ALA A 921 4.72 -55.05 15.29
C ALA A 921 3.80 -53.81 15.37
N ALA A 922 4.35 -52.59 15.41
CA ALA A 922 3.60 -51.35 15.37
C ALA A 922 3.00 -51.05 13.98
N LEU A 923 3.72 -51.38 12.90
CA LEU A 923 3.23 -51.27 11.52
C LEU A 923 2.13 -52.30 11.21
N GLU A 924 2.17 -53.51 11.78
CA GLU A 924 1.07 -54.48 11.64
C GLU A 924 -0.20 -53.97 12.36
N LYS A 925 -0.05 -53.45 13.60
CA LYS A 925 -1.15 -52.88 14.39
C LYS A 925 -1.84 -51.68 13.74
N SER A 926 -1.12 -50.94 12.90
CA SER A 926 -1.66 -49.80 12.13
C SER A 926 -2.22 -50.18 10.76
N ASN A 927 -2.37 -51.48 10.46
CA ASN A 927 -2.75 -52.03 9.15
C ASN A 927 -1.80 -51.68 7.99
N ASN A 928 -0.64 -51.10 8.29
CA ASN A 928 0.35 -50.62 7.32
C ASN A 928 1.40 -51.69 6.95
N LEU A 929 1.16 -52.97 7.20
CA LEU A 929 2.14 -54.01 6.87
C LEU A 929 2.46 -54.09 5.36
N LYS A 930 1.49 -53.73 4.50
CA LYS A 930 1.64 -53.77 3.04
C LYS A 930 2.53 -52.65 2.48
N THR A 931 2.95 -51.68 3.30
CA THR A 931 3.73 -50.51 2.84
C THR A 931 5.21 -50.83 2.61
N VAL A 932 5.71 -51.94 3.15
CA VAL A 932 7.13 -52.28 3.13
C VAL A 932 7.33 -53.78 2.93
N VAL A 933 8.29 -54.14 2.08
CA VAL A 933 8.78 -55.51 1.92
C VAL A 933 10.07 -55.64 2.71
N THR A 934 10.09 -56.56 3.67
CA THR A 934 11.25 -56.79 4.54
C THR A 934 11.78 -58.22 4.43
N GLU A 935 13.08 -58.35 4.68
CA GLU A 935 13.82 -59.60 4.80
C GLU A 935 14.29 -59.75 6.25
N ARG A 936 13.94 -60.86 6.90
CA ARG A 936 14.34 -61.15 8.29
C ARG A 936 15.83 -61.52 8.34
N VAL A 937 16.63 -60.71 9.03
CA VAL A 937 18.06 -60.92 9.25
C VAL A 937 18.36 -60.88 10.75
N VAL A 938 19.21 -61.79 11.23
CA VAL A 938 19.71 -61.75 12.62
C VAL A 938 21.16 -61.27 12.58
N GLU A 939 21.43 -60.10 13.15
CA GLU A 939 22.77 -59.50 13.21
C GLU A 939 23.04 -59.05 14.66
N ASN A 940 24.23 -59.39 15.20
CA ASN A 940 24.61 -59.12 16.59
C ASN A 940 23.61 -59.63 17.65
N GLY A 941 22.90 -60.72 17.37
CA GLY A 941 21.88 -61.30 18.26
C GLY A 941 20.55 -60.54 18.29
N ALA A 942 20.43 -59.43 17.57
CA ALA A 942 19.18 -58.68 17.40
C ALA A 942 18.48 -59.09 16.09
N GLU A 943 17.15 -59.21 16.16
CA GLU A 943 16.31 -59.41 14.98
C GLU A 943 16.10 -58.09 14.24
N ARG A 944 16.45 -58.06 12.95
CA ARG A 944 16.38 -56.90 12.07
C ARG A 944 15.59 -57.26 10.81
N HIS A 945 14.52 -56.53 10.53
CA HIS A 945 13.75 -56.67 9.30
C HIS A 945 14.29 -55.69 8.27
N LYS A 946 15.30 -56.12 7.51
CA LYS A 946 15.96 -55.33 6.48
C LYS A 946 14.97 -54.94 5.40
N ILE A 947 14.89 -53.65 5.07
CA ILE A 947 13.98 -53.13 4.05
C ILE A 947 14.56 -53.45 2.68
N THR A 948 13.83 -54.21 1.85
CA THR A 948 14.24 -54.54 0.47
C THR A 948 13.50 -53.69 -0.56
N SER A 949 12.25 -53.30 -0.29
CA SER A 949 11.44 -52.42 -1.14
C SER A 949 10.40 -51.69 -0.32
N ILE A 950 10.08 -50.46 -0.72
CA ILE A 950 9.03 -49.63 -0.13
C ILE A 950 7.91 -49.48 -1.17
N VAL A 951 6.67 -49.74 -0.74
CA VAL A 951 5.46 -49.62 -1.55
C VAL A 951 4.68 -48.36 -1.15
N GLY A 952 4.60 -48.08 0.16
CA GLY A 952 3.79 -46.99 0.73
C GLY A 952 2.30 -47.35 0.90
N ALA A 953 1.62 -46.66 1.81
CA ALA A 953 0.17 -46.75 2.01
C ALA A 953 -0.60 -45.79 1.09
N GLU A 954 -0.04 -44.60 0.84
CA GLU A 954 -0.64 -43.61 -0.06
C GLU A 954 -0.39 -43.99 -1.53
N ASN A 955 -1.40 -43.76 -2.37
CA ASN A 955 -1.33 -43.99 -3.81
C ASN A 955 -0.90 -42.70 -4.53
N GLY A 956 0.06 -42.79 -5.46
CA GLY A 956 0.55 -41.65 -6.24
C GLY A 956 1.88 -41.08 -5.75
N LEU A 957 2.78 -41.93 -5.27
CA LEU A 957 4.14 -41.63 -4.86
C LEU A 957 5.15 -41.77 -6.02
N GLY A 958 4.87 -42.63 -7.02
CA GLY A 958 5.84 -42.97 -8.07
C GLY A 958 5.27 -43.51 -9.40
N VAL A 959 5.50 -44.79 -9.68
CA VAL A 959 5.35 -45.39 -11.03
C VAL A 959 3.91 -45.44 -11.55
N GLU A 960 2.95 -45.46 -10.64
CA GLU A 960 1.52 -45.34 -10.87
C GLU A 960 1.14 -43.99 -11.50
N CYS A 961 1.80 -42.89 -11.10
CA CYS A 961 1.64 -41.58 -11.74
C CYS A 961 2.23 -41.56 -13.15
N LEU A 962 3.32 -42.31 -13.38
CA LEU A 962 3.92 -42.45 -14.73
C LEU A 962 3.00 -43.25 -15.66
N LYS A 963 2.32 -44.28 -15.13
CA LYS A 963 1.29 -45.05 -15.86
C LYS A 963 0.11 -44.16 -16.25
N GLY A 964 -0.42 -43.36 -15.31
CA GLY A 964 -1.50 -42.41 -15.58
C GLY A 964 -1.09 -41.31 -16.57
N SER A 965 0.12 -40.75 -16.40
CA SER A 965 0.72 -39.79 -17.36
C SER A 965 0.78 -40.37 -18.78
N GLY A 966 1.18 -41.64 -18.93
CA GLY A 966 1.19 -42.35 -20.22
C GLY A 966 -0.22 -42.51 -20.82
N LEU A 967 -1.23 -42.81 -19.99
CA LEU A 967 -2.62 -42.90 -20.41
C LEU A 967 -3.11 -41.56 -21.01
N ILE A 968 -2.93 -40.44 -20.29
CA ILE A 968 -3.45 -39.14 -20.73
C ILE A 968 -2.67 -38.52 -21.90
N ALA A 969 -1.38 -38.84 -22.05
CA ALA A 969 -0.60 -38.54 -23.25
C ALA A 969 -1.21 -39.27 -24.47
N GLY A 970 -1.43 -40.58 -24.36
CA GLY A 970 -2.08 -41.38 -25.40
C GLY A 970 -3.50 -40.89 -25.73
N ALA A 971 -4.28 -40.54 -24.72
CA ALA A 971 -5.62 -40.00 -24.87
C ALA A 971 -5.63 -38.66 -25.62
N THR A 972 -4.76 -37.72 -25.23
CA THR A 972 -4.63 -36.41 -25.91
C THR A 972 -4.14 -36.55 -27.34
N SER A 973 -3.19 -37.46 -27.60
CA SER A 973 -2.74 -37.74 -28.97
C SER A 973 -3.82 -38.34 -29.87
N ARG A 974 -4.83 -39.03 -29.30
CA ARG A 974 -6.02 -39.49 -30.02
C ARG A 974 -7.03 -38.35 -30.20
N ALA A 975 -7.31 -37.58 -29.14
CA ALA A 975 -8.24 -36.46 -29.15
C ALA A 975 -7.89 -35.41 -30.20
N TYR A 976 -6.61 -35.06 -30.35
CA TYR A 976 -6.14 -34.11 -31.37
C TYR A 976 -6.52 -34.50 -32.83
N LYS A 977 -6.70 -35.80 -33.12
CA LYS A 977 -7.08 -36.28 -34.45
C LYS A 977 -8.60 -36.34 -34.68
N ASP A 978 -9.39 -36.03 -33.67
CA ASP A 978 -10.80 -36.41 -33.55
C ASP A 978 -11.70 -35.21 -33.21
N ILE A 979 -11.23 -34.35 -32.29
CA ILE A 979 -11.90 -33.13 -31.85
C ILE A 979 -10.94 -31.94 -31.84
N PHE A 980 -11.48 -30.73 -31.81
CA PHE A 980 -10.68 -29.52 -31.56
C PHE A 980 -10.07 -29.56 -30.15
N THR A 981 -8.75 -29.42 -30.05
CA THR A 981 -8.03 -29.36 -28.77
C THR A 981 -7.17 -28.10 -28.70
N ILE A 982 -7.33 -27.32 -27.62
CA ILE A 982 -6.50 -26.15 -27.34
C ILE A 982 -6.02 -26.17 -25.88
N THR A 983 -4.81 -25.68 -25.63
CA THR A 983 -4.26 -25.54 -24.28
C THR A 983 -3.82 -24.10 -23.99
N LEU A 984 -4.23 -23.58 -22.83
CA LEU A 984 -3.77 -22.30 -22.29
C LEU A 984 -2.83 -22.56 -21.10
N VAL A 985 -1.62 -22.02 -21.14
CA VAL A 985 -0.66 -22.12 -20.03
C VAL A 985 -0.79 -20.89 -19.13
N THR A 986 -1.43 -21.07 -17.96
CA THR A 986 -1.83 -19.97 -17.05
C THR A 986 -0.87 -19.77 -15.88
N CYS A 987 -0.13 -20.82 -15.50
CA CYS A 987 1.00 -20.77 -14.58
C CYS A 987 2.18 -21.49 -15.27
N ARG A 988 2.93 -22.33 -14.54
CA ARG A 988 3.88 -23.29 -15.11
C ARG A 988 3.21 -24.56 -15.63
N SER A 989 3.90 -25.25 -16.53
CA SER A 989 3.55 -26.58 -17.04
C SER A 989 4.82 -27.42 -17.12
N VAL A 990 4.85 -28.57 -16.45
CA VAL A 990 6.07 -29.36 -16.20
C VAL A 990 5.81 -30.83 -16.54
N GLY A 991 6.82 -31.53 -17.06
CA GLY A 991 6.74 -32.97 -17.34
C GLY A 991 5.56 -33.32 -18.24
N ILE A 992 4.66 -34.20 -17.77
CA ILE A 992 3.44 -34.57 -18.51
C ILE A 992 2.59 -33.36 -18.93
N GLY A 993 2.51 -32.30 -18.11
CA GLY A 993 1.80 -31.07 -18.47
C GLY A 993 2.33 -30.44 -19.76
N ALA A 994 3.65 -30.34 -19.89
CA ALA A 994 4.29 -29.81 -21.10
C ALA A 994 4.07 -30.72 -22.32
N TYR A 995 4.05 -32.04 -22.13
CA TYR A 995 3.66 -32.98 -23.19
C TYR A 995 2.20 -32.83 -23.61
N LEU A 996 1.25 -32.64 -22.69
CA LEU A 996 -0.17 -32.42 -23.02
C LEU A 996 -0.37 -31.13 -23.84
N VAL A 997 0.33 -30.04 -23.48
CA VAL A 997 0.38 -28.79 -24.27
C VAL A 997 0.87 -29.08 -25.69
N ARG A 998 1.97 -29.83 -25.84
CA ARG A 998 2.54 -30.16 -27.16
C ARG A 998 1.64 -31.08 -27.98
N LEU A 999 1.01 -32.08 -27.36
CA LEU A 999 0.15 -33.06 -28.01
C LEU A 999 -1.19 -32.47 -28.45
N GLY A 1000 -1.71 -31.45 -27.75
CA GLY A 1000 -2.86 -30.66 -28.18
C GLY A 1000 -2.59 -29.74 -29.38
N ARG A 1001 -1.31 -29.53 -29.74
CA ARG A 1001 -0.75 -28.66 -30.80
C ARG A 1001 -1.10 -27.17 -30.74
N GLU A 1002 -2.36 -26.79 -30.58
CA GLU A 1002 -2.77 -25.39 -30.46
C GLU A 1002 -2.53 -24.89 -29.04
N GLN A 1003 -1.68 -23.88 -28.91
CA GLN A 1003 -1.25 -23.31 -27.64
C GLN A 1003 -1.42 -21.78 -27.63
N SER A 1004 -1.93 -21.27 -26.51
CA SER A 1004 -1.77 -19.87 -26.14
C SER A 1004 -0.97 -19.80 -24.83
N ARG A 1005 -0.06 -18.81 -24.74
CA ARG A 1005 0.85 -18.64 -23.60
C ARG A 1005 0.75 -17.21 -23.09
N LEU A 1006 0.52 -17.05 -21.78
CA LEU A 1006 0.65 -15.77 -21.10
C LEU A 1006 2.13 -15.37 -21.01
N LYS A 1007 2.44 -14.08 -21.22
CA LYS A 1007 3.79 -13.54 -21.06
C LYS A 1007 4.24 -13.73 -19.59
N GLY A 1008 5.44 -14.25 -19.39
CA GLY A 1008 6.02 -14.58 -18.08
C GLY A 1008 6.07 -16.09 -17.77
N ASN A 1009 5.16 -16.89 -18.34
CA ASN A 1009 5.08 -18.33 -18.06
C ASN A 1009 5.98 -19.15 -18.99
N GLN A 1010 7.08 -19.71 -18.45
CA GLN A 1010 7.90 -20.69 -19.15
C GLN A 1010 7.39 -22.13 -18.93
N SER A 1011 7.54 -22.93 -19.98
CA SER A 1011 7.61 -24.39 -19.88
C SER A 1011 9.09 -24.75 -19.82
N SER A 1012 9.46 -25.53 -18.80
CA SER A 1012 10.75 -26.21 -18.67
C SER A 1012 10.67 -27.59 -19.32
#